data_AF-A0A1V9ZHX4-F1
#
_entry.id   AF-A0A1V9ZHX4-F1
#
_cell.length_a   1.000
_cell.length_b   1.000
_cell.length_c   1.000
_cell.angle_alpha   90.00
_cell.angle_beta   90.00
_cell.angle_gamma   90.00
#
_symmetry.space_group_name_H-M   'P 1'
#
loop_
_entity.id
_entity.type
_entity.pdbx_description
1 polymer ?
#
loop_
_entity_poly.entity_id
_entity_poly.type
_entity_poly.pdbx_seq_one_letter_code
_entity_poly.pdbx_strand_id
1 'polypeptide(L)'
;MLPETVELRAFQFYGFECRGIFAVEDLPENAVVWTWDTATEPLETFTRAAIVSHPEREKLANFSYMVGDDAFASTLEPERDPCWYFNHACDPNCWFEGDGQLVTRRAVKKGEQLCYDYACTETESSLHAGMICQCGSEKCRGKLTFGEWRSRAFIKANYGHVTDFIMKKHAENSWYDSRMELRHKSATSLGLFCREDSDCKIQAGETVLVFSGKVVHKDQFLESGAMTARDFEMSLQVHKDLWQIPAWKETGDKIETSDYINHSCDPTCGMHDSVTVKAIRDIYPGEEITIDYCMVNDGVNDEPSDNFVCNCGSSNCRREITTLDWQLPELQSRLGPYFAPFVKRLIESPPFEITEIKVYRMLWHVCRPFITWFVGAKDLRRSVPAVATKERFGQAKPPDTFLPGEKAARGLVWIHGASVGECLSALPLIHVLTQCPDGAPFPFPRQRVLLTTTTPSARALLQERLRTNPHATCVFAPLDHVPYVQTFLSIWKPTAALWIESELWPNMIIEAAKRQMPMGLVNGRMSARSFRRWNSWLMRRLARHLLAPFSALTLCQSPEDLHRFQLLGVTGAKYVGDIKFLSPKPPVDPIALEQLRCAMGGRPAWVAVSTHEGEENACVQAHAHVLAVHPDALLILIPRHPHRCAAVLSSIAFSLPLAGAVLTVWQMQPQQRTIDAVPSRASAVFVVDVMGETQLYFEAAPVVFVGGSLVDVGGHNVLEPLRSGCTVLHGPHMRNCSSVLATLAATAAPICEVSASTLGGAVIAQLSAPREASATDATAPLQAALWTELGPFFQAIDASAKAPQDF
;
A
#
# COMPACT_ATOMS: atom_id res chain seq x y z
N MET A 1 -0.58 -55.30 12.67
CA MET A 1 -0.35 -56.75 12.53
C MET A 1 0.75 -57.26 13.46
N LEU A 2 0.48 -58.33 14.19
CA LEU A 2 1.47 -59.07 14.99
C LEU A 2 1.96 -60.32 14.24
N PRO A 3 3.25 -60.66 14.28
CA PRO A 3 3.75 -61.94 13.74
C PRO A 3 3.36 -63.12 14.64
N GLU A 4 3.40 -64.35 14.11
CA GLU A 4 3.10 -65.59 14.86
C GLU A 4 4.08 -65.86 16.03
N THR A 5 5.21 -65.15 16.06
CA THR A 5 6.26 -65.27 17.08
C THR A 5 5.94 -64.53 18.38
N VAL A 6 4.84 -63.79 18.43
CA VAL A 6 4.37 -63.05 19.60
C VAL A 6 2.89 -63.32 19.87
N GLU A 7 2.46 -63.22 21.12
CA GLU A 7 1.06 -63.45 21.49
C GLU A 7 0.59 -62.57 22.65
N LEU A 8 -0.72 -62.32 22.70
CA LEU A 8 -1.38 -61.63 23.82
C LEU A 8 -1.61 -62.62 24.97
N ARG A 9 -1.11 -62.30 26.16
CA ARG A 9 -1.37 -63.08 27.39
C ARG A 9 -1.90 -62.21 28.52
N ALA A 10 -2.76 -62.81 29.34
CA ALA A 10 -3.12 -62.25 30.64
C ALA A 10 -2.00 -62.53 31.67
N PHE A 11 -1.73 -61.58 32.56
CA PHE A 11 -0.73 -61.71 33.62
C PHE A 11 -1.16 -60.90 34.86
N GLN A 12 -0.59 -61.22 36.03
CA GLN A 12 -0.81 -60.46 37.26
C GLN A 12 0.50 -59.82 37.70
N PHE A 13 0.53 -58.49 37.72
CA PHE A 13 1.73 -57.75 38.11
C PHE A 13 1.39 -56.50 38.93
N TYR A 14 0.32 -55.78 38.59
CA TYR A 14 -0.12 -54.57 39.29
C TYR A 14 -1.18 -54.80 40.38
N GLY A 15 -1.37 -56.05 40.83
CA GLY A 15 -2.42 -56.40 41.79
C GLY A 15 -3.81 -56.59 41.19
N PHE A 16 -3.92 -56.60 39.86
CA PHE A 16 -5.10 -56.94 39.07
C PHE A 16 -4.69 -57.67 37.77
N GLU A 17 -5.64 -58.30 37.08
CA GLU A 17 -5.38 -58.97 35.80
C GLU A 17 -5.09 -57.94 34.70
N CYS A 18 -3.91 -58.06 34.10
CA CYS A 18 -3.41 -57.20 33.04
C CYS A 18 -3.26 -58.03 31.75
N ARG A 19 -3.19 -57.36 30.60
CA ARG A 19 -2.87 -58.00 29.32
C ARG A 19 -1.63 -57.38 28.70
N GLY A 20 -0.84 -58.18 28.01
CA GLY A 20 0.39 -57.74 27.38
C GLY A 20 0.83 -58.67 26.26
N ILE A 21 1.74 -58.18 25.41
CA ILE A 21 2.35 -58.98 24.35
C ILE A 21 3.58 -59.70 24.88
N PHE A 22 3.73 -61.00 24.58
CA PHE A 22 4.82 -61.85 25.03
C PHE A 22 5.44 -62.62 23.86
N ALA A 23 6.74 -62.88 23.96
CA ALA A 23 7.44 -63.71 22.98
C ALA A 23 7.03 -65.20 23.12
N VAL A 24 6.69 -65.86 21.99
CA VAL A 24 6.34 -67.30 21.95
C VAL A 24 7.58 -68.18 21.86
N GLU A 25 8.67 -67.62 21.37
CA GLU A 25 9.99 -68.23 21.21
C GLU A 25 11.12 -67.23 21.54
N ASP A 26 12.38 -67.67 21.48
CA ASP A 26 13.52 -66.77 21.64
C ASP A 26 13.65 -65.89 20.38
N LEU A 27 13.56 -64.57 20.56
CA LEU A 27 13.67 -63.60 19.47
C LEU A 27 15.08 -63.01 19.45
N PRO A 28 15.74 -62.92 18.27
CA PRO A 28 17.00 -62.20 18.14
C PRO A 28 16.78 -60.69 18.31
N GLU A 29 17.87 -59.93 18.40
CA GLU A 29 17.84 -58.47 18.26
C GLU A 29 17.38 -58.07 16.84
N ASN A 30 16.62 -56.98 16.74
CA ASN A 30 15.97 -56.45 15.53
C ASN A 30 14.91 -57.39 14.91
N ALA A 31 14.35 -58.31 15.69
CA ALA A 31 13.19 -59.08 15.26
C ALA A 31 11.96 -58.17 15.22
N VAL A 32 11.23 -58.18 14.10
CA VAL A 32 9.96 -57.46 13.96
C VAL A 32 8.93 -58.12 14.87
N VAL A 33 8.27 -57.31 15.71
CA VAL A 33 7.23 -57.77 16.66
C VAL A 33 5.88 -57.08 16.42
N TRP A 34 5.87 -56.02 15.63
CA TRP A 34 4.65 -55.36 15.14
C TRP A 34 4.93 -54.62 13.83
N THR A 35 3.94 -54.63 12.94
CA THR A 35 3.94 -53.90 11.67
C THR A 35 2.57 -53.27 11.45
N TRP A 36 2.54 -52.03 10.94
CA TRP A 36 1.34 -51.33 10.54
C TRP A 36 1.28 -51.23 9.02
N ASP A 37 0.19 -51.75 8.43
CA ASP A 37 -0.10 -51.62 7.00
C ASP A 37 -1.00 -50.41 6.77
N THR A 38 -0.37 -49.27 6.50
CA THR A 38 -1.05 -48.00 6.25
C THR A 38 -1.91 -48.02 4.98
N ALA A 39 -1.71 -48.97 4.06
CA ALA A 39 -2.45 -49.04 2.81
C ALA A 39 -3.83 -49.69 2.98
N THR A 40 -3.99 -50.55 3.99
CA THR A 40 -5.23 -51.32 4.21
C THR A 40 -5.93 -51.00 5.53
N GLU A 41 -5.23 -50.42 6.50
CA GLU A 41 -5.74 -50.14 7.85
C GLU A 41 -5.53 -48.65 8.21
N PRO A 42 -6.46 -47.76 7.80
CA PRO A 42 -6.37 -46.36 8.17
C PRO A 42 -6.51 -46.19 9.69
N LEU A 43 -5.63 -45.38 10.27
CA LEU A 43 -5.65 -45.06 11.70
C LEU A 43 -6.86 -44.19 12.02
N GLU A 44 -7.68 -44.62 13.00
CA GLU A 44 -8.72 -43.75 13.52
C GLU A 44 -8.09 -42.76 14.52
N THR A 45 -8.24 -41.47 14.23
CA THR A 45 -7.67 -40.39 15.04
C THR A 45 -8.73 -39.52 15.66
N PHE A 46 -8.56 -39.20 16.93
CA PHE A 46 -9.46 -38.36 17.72
C PHE A 46 -8.72 -37.14 18.24
N THR A 47 -9.42 -36.02 18.40
CA THR A 47 -8.92 -34.91 19.22
C THR A 47 -9.11 -35.21 20.70
N ARG A 48 -8.39 -34.50 21.57
CA ARG A 48 -8.58 -34.61 23.02
C ARG A 48 -10.03 -34.34 23.40
N ALA A 49 -10.64 -33.28 22.84
CA ALA A 49 -12.02 -32.94 23.11
C ALA A 49 -13.00 -34.06 22.69
N ALA A 50 -12.74 -34.71 21.55
CA ALA A 50 -13.54 -35.85 21.10
C ALA A 50 -13.45 -37.04 22.06
N ILE A 51 -12.24 -37.36 22.55
CA ILE A 51 -12.04 -38.44 23.53
C ILE A 51 -12.72 -38.10 24.85
N VAL A 52 -12.46 -36.93 25.42
CA VAL A 52 -12.96 -36.54 26.75
C VAL A 52 -14.48 -36.46 26.79
N SER A 53 -15.12 -36.02 25.70
CA SER A 53 -16.59 -35.95 25.59
C SER A 53 -17.27 -37.28 25.26
N HIS A 54 -16.50 -38.31 24.88
CA HIS A 54 -17.06 -39.61 24.52
C HIS A 54 -17.59 -40.38 25.75
N PRO A 55 -18.72 -41.11 25.64
CA PRO A 55 -19.23 -41.95 26.72
C PRO A 55 -18.21 -42.99 27.22
N GLU A 56 -17.43 -43.55 26.30
CA GLU A 56 -16.36 -44.54 26.58
C GLU A 56 -14.96 -43.91 26.63
N ARG A 57 -14.84 -42.65 27.10
CA ARG A 57 -13.57 -41.90 27.16
C ARG A 57 -12.42 -42.63 27.82
N GLU A 58 -12.67 -43.43 28.87
CA GLU A 58 -11.63 -44.18 29.56
C GLU A 58 -11.01 -45.26 28.65
N LYS A 59 -11.84 -45.90 27.81
CA LYS A 59 -11.38 -46.90 26.86
C LYS A 59 -10.51 -46.27 25.78
N LEU A 60 -11.01 -45.17 25.19
CA LEU A 60 -10.25 -44.41 24.19
C LEU A 60 -8.93 -43.89 24.77
N ALA A 61 -8.95 -43.28 25.97
CA ALA A 61 -7.75 -42.78 26.61
C ALA A 61 -6.73 -43.90 26.85
N ASN A 62 -7.14 -45.01 27.48
CA ASN A 62 -6.23 -46.12 27.83
C ASN A 62 -5.59 -46.79 26.62
N PHE A 63 -6.29 -46.85 25.49
CA PHE A 63 -5.81 -47.42 24.23
C PHE A 63 -5.58 -46.30 23.23
N SER A 64 -4.68 -45.38 23.57
CA SER A 64 -4.28 -44.31 22.67
C SER A 64 -2.78 -44.05 22.67
N TYR A 65 -2.32 -43.40 21.60
CA TYR A 65 -1.02 -42.74 21.55
C TYR A 65 -1.10 -41.52 20.63
N MET A 66 -0.22 -40.55 20.84
CA MET A 66 -0.18 -39.34 20.02
C MET A 66 0.40 -39.60 18.62
N VAL A 67 -0.26 -39.04 17.62
CA VAL A 67 0.21 -38.95 16.22
C VAL A 67 0.31 -37.50 15.73
N GLY A 68 -0.06 -36.56 16.59
CA GLY A 68 0.02 -35.12 16.38
C GLY A 68 -0.29 -34.40 17.70
N ASP A 69 -0.21 -33.08 17.70
CA ASP A 69 -0.41 -32.24 18.90
C ASP A 69 -1.77 -32.41 19.60
N ASP A 70 -2.85 -32.44 18.82
CA ASP A 70 -4.22 -32.69 19.28
C ASP A 70 -4.83 -33.83 18.46
N ALA A 71 -4.01 -34.86 18.17
CA ALA A 71 -4.40 -36.01 17.38
C ALA A 71 -3.90 -37.30 18.04
N PHE A 72 -4.85 -38.13 18.45
CA PHE A 72 -4.63 -39.36 19.18
C PHE A 72 -5.15 -40.54 18.36
N ALA A 73 -4.27 -41.47 18.01
CA ALA A 73 -4.66 -42.75 17.49
C ALA A 73 -5.36 -43.54 18.59
N SER A 74 -6.57 -44.06 18.36
CA SER A 74 -7.30 -44.80 19.40
C SER A 74 -8.34 -45.76 18.83
N THR A 75 -8.93 -46.59 19.67
CA THR A 75 -9.98 -47.55 19.29
C THR A 75 -11.01 -47.79 20.40
N LEU A 76 -12.26 -48.02 19.99
CA LEU A 76 -13.32 -48.52 20.87
C LEU A 76 -13.35 -50.06 20.96
N GLU A 77 -12.61 -50.75 20.10
CA GLU A 77 -12.63 -52.22 20.01
C GLU A 77 -11.22 -52.82 20.15
N PRO A 78 -10.44 -52.48 21.20
CA PRO A 78 -9.09 -52.99 21.41
C PRO A 78 -9.06 -54.52 21.52
N GLU A 79 -10.17 -55.17 21.85
CA GLU A 79 -10.26 -56.63 21.93
C GLU A 79 -10.19 -57.30 20.55
N ARG A 80 -10.48 -56.56 19.46
CA ARG A 80 -10.40 -57.06 18.09
C ARG A 80 -8.99 -57.00 17.51
N ASP A 81 -8.14 -56.15 18.07
CA ASP A 81 -6.76 -55.97 17.64
C ASP A 81 -5.80 -56.04 18.83
N PRO A 82 -5.11 -57.18 19.02
CA PRO A 82 -4.14 -57.35 20.10
C PRO A 82 -3.01 -56.32 20.12
N CYS A 83 -2.74 -55.60 19.01
CA CYS A 83 -1.65 -54.62 18.93
C CYS A 83 -1.77 -53.50 19.99
N TRP A 84 -2.97 -53.22 20.50
CA TRP A 84 -3.20 -52.17 21.50
C TRP A 84 -2.70 -52.52 22.92
N TYR A 85 -2.13 -53.71 23.13
CA TYR A 85 -1.70 -54.19 24.46
C TYR A 85 -0.17 -54.20 24.64
N PHE A 86 0.60 -53.45 23.84
CA PHE A 86 2.00 -53.18 24.17
C PHE A 86 2.08 -52.30 25.41
N ASN A 87 2.80 -52.74 26.43
CA ASN A 87 2.92 -52.01 27.69
C ASN A 87 4.20 -51.18 27.76
N HIS A 88 4.19 -50.21 28.67
CA HIS A 88 5.33 -49.36 28.95
C HIS A 88 6.42 -50.07 29.78
N ALA A 89 7.70 -49.85 29.42
CA ALA A 89 8.83 -50.00 30.33
C ALA A 89 9.84 -48.86 30.17
N CYS A 90 10.42 -48.39 31.29
CA CYS A 90 11.47 -47.36 31.27
C CYS A 90 12.83 -47.87 30.75
N ASP A 91 13.05 -49.19 30.78
CA ASP A 91 14.16 -49.84 30.08
C ASP A 91 13.59 -50.94 29.18
N PRO A 92 13.06 -50.57 28.00
CA PRO A 92 12.30 -51.48 27.16
C PRO A 92 13.19 -52.48 26.43
N ASN A 93 12.58 -53.57 25.99
CA ASN A 93 13.19 -54.57 25.10
C ASN A 93 12.74 -54.41 23.64
N CYS A 94 11.84 -53.47 23.34
CA CYS A 94 11.42 -53.11 21.99
C CYS A 94 11.60 -51.61 21.71
N TRP A 95 11.75 -51.26 20.45
CA TRP A 95 11.88 -49.90 19.93
C TRP A 95 11.09 -49.73 18.63
N PHE A 96 10.73 -48.48 18.32
CA PHE A 96 10.14 -48.15 17.03
C PHE A 96 11.19 -48.17 15.92
N GLU A 97 10.75 -48.47 14.70
CA GLU A 97 11.50 -48.24 13.47
C GLU A 97 10.59 -47.48 12.50
N GLY A 98 10.74 -46.15 12.48
CA GLY A 98 9.75 -45.25 11.88
C GLY A 98 8.38 -45.32 12.58
N ASP A 99 7.32 -44.93 11.86
CA ASP A 99 5.95 -44.98 12.38
C ASP A 99 5.24 -46.32 12.12
N GLY A 100 5.85 -47.21 11.36
CA GLY A 100 5.20 -48.42 10.84
C GLY A 100 5.56 -49.72 11.53
N GLN A 101 6.60 -49.76 12.38
CA GLN A 101 7.11 -51.02 12.92
C GLN A 101 7.65 -50.89 14.35
N LEU A 102 7.56 -52.00 15.09
CA LEU A 102 8.22 -52.19 16.37
C LEU A 102 9.14 -53.42 16.25
N VAL A 103 10.39 -53.26 16.69
CA VAL A 103 11.42 -54.30 16.64
C VAL A 103 12.02 -54.54 18.03
N THR A 104 12.59 -55.71 18.26
CA THR A 104 13.32 -55.99 19.49
C THR A 104 14.65 -55.21 19.53
N ARG A 105 14.90 -54.52 20.65
CA ARG A 105 16.14 -53.77 20.91
C ARG A 105 17.33 -54.66 21.28
N ARG A 106 17.04 -55.86 21.77
CA ARG A 106 18.00 -56.89 22.19
C ARG A 106 17.38 -58.25 21.98
N ALA A 107 18.15 -59.31 22.17
CA ALA A 107 17.57 -60.65 22.25
C ALA A 107 16.53 -60.71 23.39
N VAL A 108 15.37 -61.31 23.10
CA VAL A 108 14.23 -61.48 24.01
C VAL A 108 13.99 -62.97 24.21
N LYS A 109 13.80 -63.41 25.46
CA LYS A 109 13.58 -64.83 25.75
C LYS A 109 12.12 -65.22 25.60
N LYS A 110 11.87 -66.48 25.24
CA LYS A 110 10.53 -67.07 25.25
C LYS A 110 9.82 -66.77 26.59
N GLY A 111 8.62 -66.22 26.50
CA GLY A 111 7.78 -65.87 27.64
C GLY A 111 8.12 -64.54 28.32
N GLU A 112 9.09 -63.79 27.82
CA GLU A 112 9.34 -62.40 28.23
C GLU A 112 8.30 -61.46 27.60
N GLN A 113 7.88 -60.44 28.34
CA GLN A 113 6.92 -59.43 27.87
C GLN A 113 7.62 -58.43 26.94
N LEU A 114 6.99 -58.10 25.81
CA LEU A 114 7.43 -57.07 24.88
C LEU A 114 6.89 -55.71 25.32
N CYS A 115 7.81 -54.78 25.62
CA CYS A 115 7.49 -53.44 26.10
C CYS A 115 8.31 -52.39 25.35
N TYR A 116 7.74 -51.21 25.17
CA TYR A 116 8.44 -50.03 24.65
C TYR A 116 8.33 -48.84 25.61
N ASP A 117 9.13 -47.80 25.39
CA ASP A 117 9.05 -46.58 26.18
C ASP A 117 8.02 -45.62 25.57
N TYR A 118 6.91 -45.34 26.28
CA TYR A 118 5.85 -44.45 25.81
C TYR A 118 6.33 -43.02 25.53
N ALA A 119 7.43 -42.58 26.14
CA ALA A 119 8.03 -41.28 25.81
C ALA A 119 8.64 -41.23 24.40
N CYS A 120 8.70 -42.36 23.69
CA CYS A 120 9.05 -42.42 22.27
C CYS A 120 7.87 -42.11 21.33
N THR A 121 6.65 -42.00 21.87
CA THR A 121 5.42 -41.73 21.11
C THR A 121 4.62 -40.53 21.64
N GLU A 122 4.91 -40.06 22.86
CA GLU A 122 4.08 -39.12 23.61
C GLU A 122 4.79 -37.81 23.95
N THR A 123 4.01 -36.73 24.11
CA THR A 123 4.47 -35.44 24.65
C THR A 123 3.74 -35.10 25.95
N GLU A 124 4.06 -33.99 26.58
CA GLU A 124 3.37 -33.49 27.78
C GLU A 124 1.87 -33.20 27.58
N SER A 125 1.38 -33.21 26.35
CA SER A 125 -0.04 -33.13 25.98
C SER A 125 -0.73 -34.49 25.95
N SER A 126 -0.03 -35.57 26.31
CA SER A 126 -0.57 -36.92 26.37
C SER A 126 -1.77 -37.03 27.32
N LEU A 127 -2.73 -37.90 26.98
CA LEU A 127 -3.80 -38.31 27.91
C LEU A 127 -3.25 -39.14 29.08
N HIS A 128 -2.05 -39.68 28.94
CA HIS A 128 -1.35 -40.44 29.96
C HIS A 128 -0.46 -39.56 30.86
N ALA A 129 -0.38 -38.25 30.61
CA ALA A 129 0.56 -37.38 31.29
C ALA A 129 0.37 -37.45 32.82
N GLY A 130 1.45 -37.74 33.51
CA GLY A 130 1.45 -37.97 34.96
C GLY A 130 1.16 -39.40 35.39
N MET A 131 1.08 -40.37 34.47
CA MET A 131 0.96 -41.79 34.78
C MET A 131 2.06 -42.26 35.75
N ILE A 132 1.66 -42.95 36.82
CA ILE A 132 2.59 -43.57 37.77
C ILE A 132 3.13 -44.85 37.15
N CYS A 133 4.43 -44.86 36.85
CA CYS A 133 5.10 -46.00 36.26
C CYS A 133 5.41 -47.06 37.31
N GLN A 134 4.92 -48.27 37.04
CA GLN A 134 5.15 -49.43 37.88
C GLN A 134 5.96 -50.51 37.15
N CYS A 135 6.73 -50.18 36.10
CA CYS A 135 7.37 -51.16 35.22
C CYS A 135 8.41 -52.09 35.88
N GLY A 136 8.82 -51.83 37.13
CA GLY A 136 9.77 -52.67 37.87
C GLY A 136 11.23 -52.60 37.40
N SER A 137 11.54 -51.81 36.36
CA SER A 137 12.91 -51.58 35.91
C SER A 137 13.75 -50.85 36.97
N GLU A 138 15.04 -51.17 37.06
CA GLU A 138 16.01 -50.42 37.87
C GLU A 138 16.13 -48.95 37.45
N LYS A 139 15.79 -48.64 36.19
CA LYS A 139 15.77 -47.29 35.61
C LYS A 139 14.37 -46.67 35.59
N CYS A 140 13.45 -47.16 36.42
CA CYS A 140 12.08 -46.64 36.47
C CYS A 140 12.06 -45.14 36.80
N ARG A 141 11.32 -44.36 36.01
CA ARG A 141 11.12 -42.91 36.20
C ARG A 141 10.10 -42.58 37.30
N GLY A 142 9.32 -43.55 37.76
CA GLY A 142 8.28 -43.39 38.78
C GLY A 142 7.03 -42.66 38.29
N LYS A 143 7.15 -41.49 37.66
CA LYS A 143 6.05 -40.75 37.02
C LYS A 143 6.44 -40.32 35.62
N LEU A 144 5.62 -40.64 34.62
CA LEU A 144 5.87 -40.22 33.24
C LEU A 144 5.28 -38.84 33.00
N THR A 145 6.13 -37.87 32.67
CA THR A 145 5.71 -36.50 32.35
C THR A 145 5.71 -36.22 30.85
N PHE A 146 6.34 -37.09 30.06
CA PHE A 146 6.46 -37.00 28.60
C PHE A 146 7.14 -35.73 28.09
N GLY A 147 8.00 -35.12 28.92
CA GLY A 147 8.87 -34.01 28.51
C GLY A 147 10.18 -34.47 27.87
N GLU A 148 10.43 -35.78 27.76
CA GLU A 148 11.71 -36.36 27.35
C GLU A 148 12.13 -35.99 25.92
N TRP A 149 11.17 -35.71 25.04
CA TRP A 149 11.48 -35.24 23.68
C TRP A 149 12.27 -33.93 23.66
N ARG A 150 12.23 -33.12 24.73
CA ARG A 150 13.06 -31.91 24.88
C ARG A 150 14.52 -32.25 25.27
N SER A 151 14.78 -33.45 25.79
CA SER A 151 16.10 -33.87 26.23
C SER A 151 16.93 -34.39 25.06
N ARG A 152 18.00 -33.66 24.71
CA ARG A 152 18.99 -34.12 23.72
C ARG A 152 19.61 -35.47 24.10
N ALA A 153 19.76 -35.76 25.39
CA ALA A 153 20.31 -37.04 25.84
C ALA A 153 19.35 -38.20 25.56
N PHE A 154 18.05 -37.99 25.82
CA PHE A 154 17.01 -38.98 25.53
C PHE A 154 16.88 -39.23 24.03
N ILE A 155 16.79 -38.17 23.23
CA ILE A 155 16.70 -38.29 21.77
C ILE A 155 17.96 -38.93 21.19
N LYS A 156 19.15 -38.60 21.69
CA LYS A 156 20.38 -39.26 21.24
C LYS A 156 20.39 -40.76 21.57
N ALA A 157 19.86 -41.14 22.73
CA ALA A 157 19.80 -42.54 23.16
C ALA A 157 18.78 -43.38 22.37
N ASN A 158 17.74 -42.73 21.82
CA ASN A 158 16.66 -43.36 21.06
C ASN A 158 16.60 -42.84 19.61
N TYR A 159 17.72 -42.38 19.06
CA TYR A 159 17.74 -41.77 17.73
C TYR A 159 17.38 -42.80 16.65
N GLY A 160 16.39 -42.49 15.83
CA GLY A 160 15.81 -43.44 14.86
C GLY A 160 14.82 -44.44 15.46
N HIS A 161 14.56 -44.34 16.78
CA HIS A 161 13.71 -45.27 17.54
C HIS A 161 12.56 -44.59 18.29
N VAL A 162 12.22 -43.39 17.86
CA VAL A 162 11.02 -42.64 18.27
C VAL A 162 10.20 -42.35 17.03
N THR A 163 8.92 -42.03 17.20
CA THR A 163 8.03 -41.73 16.06
C THR A 163 8.43 -40.44 15.35
N ASP A 164 7.98 -40.29 14.10
CA ASP A 164 8.21 -39.08 13.30
C ASP A 164 7.59 -37.87 13.99
N PHE A 165 6.47 -38.04 14.70
CA PHE A 165 5.86 -37.00 15.52
C PHE A 165 6.83 -36.47 16.58
N ILE A 166 7.48 -37.35 17.36
CA ILE A 166 8.45 -36.95 18.38
C ILE A 166 9.69 -36.31 17.77
N MET A 167 10.18 -36.82 16.63
CA MET A 167 11.29 -36.20 15.92
C MET A 167 10.94 -34.81 15.40
N LYS A 168 9.71 -34.60 14.89
CA LYS A 168 9.20 -33.29 14.47
C LYS A 168 9.15 -32.33 15.66
N LYS A 169 8.62 -32.78 16.81
CA LYS A 169 8.60 -31.99 18.06
C LYS A 169 9.98 -31.60 18.55
N HIS A 170 10.92 -32.54 18.60
CA HIS A 170 12.30 -32.25 18.97
C HIS A 170 12.97 -31.23 18.05
N ALA A 171 12.51 -31.12 16.80
CA ALA A 171 13.07 -30.24 15.79
C ALA A 171 12.49 -28.81 15.79
N GLU A 172 11.53 -28.50 16.67
CA GLU A 172 11.06 -27.14 16.96
C GLU A 172 12.17 -26.32 17.64
N ASN A 173 12.26 -25.03 17.31
CA ASN A 173 13.30 -24.15 17.85
C ASN A 173 12.80 -23.30 19.02
N SER A 174 11.54 -22.89 18.98
CA SER A 174 10.92 -22.08 20.02
C SER A 174 10.70 -22.92 21.27
N TRP A 175 10.77 -22.26 22.42
CA TRP A 175 10.45 -22.87 23.70
C TRP A 175 9.06 -22.44 24.14
N TYR A 176 8.26 -23.36 24.66
CA TYR A 176 7.00 -23.07 25.32
C TYR A 176 6.89 -23.86 26.64
N ASP A 177 6.13 -23.32 27.58
CA ASP A 177 5.94 -23.93 28.90
C ASP A 177 5.23 -25.26 28.77
N SER A 178 5.76 -26.29 29.45
CA SER A 178 5.18 -27.63 29.43
C SER A 178 3.74 -27.68 29.93
N ARG A 179 3.23 -26.68 30.64
CA ARG A 179 1.81 -26.57 31.05
C ARG A 179 0.88 -26.16 29.93
N MET A 180 1.41 -25.90 28.74
CA MET A 180 0.63 -25.56 27.56
C MET A 180 0.44 -26.76 26.65
N GLU A 181 -0.64 -26.74 25.89
CA GLU A 181 -0.93 -27.69 24.82
C GLU A 181 -1.58 -26.96 23.65
N LEU A 182 -1.43 -27.52 22.46
CA LEU A 182 -2.13 -27.05 21.28
C LEU A 182 -3.47 -27.77 21.16
N ARG A 183 -4.55 -27.05 20.85
CA ARG A 183 -5.90 -27.65 20.69
C ARG A 183 -6.66 -27.05 19.54
N HIS A 184 -7.56 -27.84 18.96
CA HIS A 184 -8.54 -27.34 18.02
C HIS A 184 -9.56 -26.43 18.71
N LYS A 185 -9.61 -25.18 18.27
CA LYS A 185 -10.65 -24.19 18.62
C LYS A 185 -11.87 -24.31 17.70
N SER A 186 -11.64 -24.73 16.46
CA SER A 186 -12.66 -25.06 15.48
C SER A 186 -12.16 -26.17 14.54
N ALA A 187 -12.98 -26.58 13.58
CA ALA A 187 -12.59 -27.57 12.57
C ALA A 187 -11.34 -27.19 11.76
N THR A 188 -11.00 -25.89 11.69
CA THR A 188 -9.89 -25.39 10.86
C THR A 188 -8.89 -24.51 11.61
N SER A 189 -9.10 -24.26 12.91
CA SER A 189 -8.27 -23.35 13.71
C SER A 189 -7.77 -24.05 14.96
N LEU A 190 -6.47 -23.92 15.20
CA LEU A 190 -5.77 -24.34 16.40
C LEU A 190 -5.47 -23.11 17.26
N GLY A 191 -5.27 -23.34 18.56
CA GLY A 191 -4.79 -22.34 19.50
C GLY A 191 -3.97 -22.98 20.59
N LEU A 192 -3.12 -22.20 21.24
CA LEU A 192 -2.39 -22.60 22.44
C LEU A 192 -3.25 -22.42 23.67
N PHE A 193 -3.26 -23.40 24.56
CA PHE A 193 -4.05 -23.38 25.79
C PHE A 193 -3.23 -23.87 26.98
N CYS A 194 -3.57 -23.40 28.17
CA CYS A 194 -3.15 -24.07 29.39
C CYS A 194 -3.84 -25.44 29.46
N ARG A 195 -3.11 -26.52 29.77
CA ARG A 195 -3.70 -27.87 29.86
C ARG A 195 -4.86 -27.91 30.85
N GLU A 196 -5.80 -28.82 30.61
CA GLU A 196 -7.02 -28.96 31.42
C GLU A 196 -6.80 -29.66 32.78
N ASP A 197 -5.60 -30.15 33.07
CA ASP A 197 -5.32 -30.77 34.37
C ASP A 197 -5.60 -29.78 35.50
N SER A 198 -6.28 -30.21 36.55
CA SER A 198 -6.74 -29.33 37.65
C SER A 198 -5.62 -28.56 38.34
N ASP A 199 -4.40 -29.09 38.29
CA ASP A 199 -3.21 -28.51 38.94
C ASP A 199 -2.41 -27.62 37.97
N CYS A 200 -2.85 -27.47 36.72
CA CYS A 200 -2.15 -26.77 35.66
C CYS A 200 -2.49 -25.27 35.67
N LYS A 201 -1.80 -24.52 36.52
CA LYS A 201 -1.91 -23.05 36.61
C LYS A 201 -0.59 -22.39 36.22
N ILE A 202 -0.64 -21.40 35.33
CA ILE A 202 0.50 -20.52 35.01
C ILE A 202 0.31 -19.21 35.77
N GLN A 203 1.31 -18.81 36.55
CA GLN A 203 1.23 -17.62 37.39
C GLN A 203 1.57 -16.35 36.61
N ALA A 204 0.97 -15.23 37.00
CA ALA A 204 1.31 -13.93 36.44
C ALA A 204 2.83 -13.67 36.49
N GLY A 205 3.40 -13.23 35.37
CA GLY A 205 4.83 -12.94 35.22
C GLY A 205 5.70 -14.14 34.85
N GLU A 206 5.18 -15.38 34.84
CA GLU A 206 5.90 -16.54 34.32
C GLU A 206 6.08 -16.44 32.80
N THR A 207 7.22 -16.95 32.32
CA THR A 207 7.47 -17.07 30.88
C THR A 207 6.67 -18.22 30.33
N VAL A 208 5.84 -17.94 29.32
CA VAL A 208 5.02 -18.95 28.66
C VAL A 208 5.63 -19.43 27.35
N LEU A 209 6.36 -18.55 26.66
CA LEU A 209 6.86 -18.81 25.32
C LEU A 209 8.08 -17.93 25.02
N VAL A 210 9.03 -18.48 24.28
CA VAL A 210 10.19 -17.78 23.73
C VAL A 210 10.33 -18.15 22.26
N PHE A 211 10.04 -17.20 21.37
CA PHE A 211 10.19 -17.38 19.93
C PHE A 211 11.67 -17.53 19.55
N SER A 212 11.94 -18.42 18.60
CA SER A 212 13.28 -18.68 18.07
C SER A 212 13.23 -18.78 16.55
N GLY A 213 14.27 -18.30 15.87
CA GLY A 213 14.32 -18.38 14.42
C GLY A 213 15.42 -17.53 13.81
N LYS A 214 15.33 -17.34 12.49
CA LYS A 214 16.27 -16.51 11.75
C LYS A 214 15.81 -15.06 11.78
N VAL A 215 16.70 -14.15 12.10
CA VAL A 215 16.43 -12.71 12.00
C VAL A 215 16.81 -12.22 10.60
N VAL A 216 15.87 -11.57 9.92
CA VAL A 216 16.03 -10.98 8.59
C VAL A 216 15.74 -9.49 8.62
N HIS A 217 16.36 -8.74 7.71
CA HIS A 217 16.13 -7.30 7.58
C HIS A 217 14.86 -7.02 6.78
N LYS A 218 14.17 -5.92 7.09
CA LYS A 218 12.93 -5.46 6.42
C LYS A 218 13.01 -5.47 4.91
N ASP A 219 14.13 -5.00 4.35
CA ASP A 219 14.31 -4.92 2.90
C ASP A 219 14.28 -6.32 2.24
N GLN A 220 14.81 -7.34 2.93
CA GLN A 220 14.74 -8.73 2.46
C GLN A 220 13.35 -9.32 2.73
N PHE A 221 12.74 -8.98 3.87
CA PHE A 221 11.43 -9.47 4.25
C PHE A 221 10.31 -9.00 3.30
N LEU A 222 10.37 -7.75 2.84
CA LEU A 222 9.37 -7.15 1.95
C LEU A 222 9.72 -7.25 0.45
N GLU A 223 10.85 -7.88 0.10
CA GLU A 223 11.22 -8.10 -1.29
C GLU A 223 10.23 -9.09 -1.96
N SER A 224 9.66 -8.69 -3.09
CA SER A 224 8.67 -9.49 -3.79
C SER A 224 9.24 -10.86 -4.19
N GLY A 225 8.58 -11.93 -3.74
CA GLY A 225 9.01 -13.31 -4.00
C GLY A 225 10.16 -13.80 -3.11
N ALA A 226 10.69 -12.97 -2.20
CA ALA A 226 11.70 -13.41 -1.24
C ALA A 226 11.12 -14.27 -0.11
N MET A 227 9.89 -13.95 0.33
CA MET A 227 9.14 -14.65 1.36
C MET A 227 7.90 -15.32 0.76
N THR A 228 7.51 -16.48 1.29
CA THR A 228 6.21 -17.11 1.00
C THR A 228 5.11 -16.43 1.82
N ALA A 229 3.84 -16.58 1.41
CA ALA A 229 2.71 -16.11 2.22
C ALA A 229 2.76 -16.67 3.66
N ARG A 230 3.25 -17.91 3.79
CA ARG A 230 3.41 -18.57 5.10
C ARG A 230 4.53 -17.94 5.93
N ASP A 231 5.61 -17.48 5.32
CA ASP A 231 6.68 -16.78 6.04
C ASP A 231 6.16 -15.47 6.65
N PHE A 232 5.26 -14.77 5.97
CA PHE A 232 4.62 -13.56 6.50
C PHE A 232 3.72 -13.86 7.70
N GLU A 233 2.81 -14.83 7.55
CA GLU A 233 1.87 -15.26 8.61
C GLU A 233 2.58 -15.65 9.92
N MET A 234 3.77 -16.23 9.80
CA MET A 234 4.51 -16.86 10.91
C MET A 234 5.70 -16.02 11.36
N SER A 235 5.78 -14.78 10.90
CA SER A 235 6.85 -13.86 11.26
C SER A 235 6.50 -13.06 12.52
N LEU A 236 7.54 -12.69 13.27
CA LEU A 236 7.41 -11.77 14.39
C LEU A 236 8.33 -10.57 14.16
N GLN A 237 7.77 -9.37 14.15
CA GLN A 237 8.60 -8.17 14.13
C GLN A 237 9.32 -8.03 15.47
N VAL A 238 10.65 -8.06 15.45
CA VAL A 238 11.50 -7.95 16.66
C VAL A 238 12.17 -6.58 16.78
N HIS A 239 12.19 -5.81 15.69
CA HIS A 239 12.67 -4.44 15.63
C HIS A 239 12.06 -3.69 14.44
N LYS A 240 12.13 -2.35 14.42
CA LYS A 240 11.60 -1.52 13.31
C LYS A 240 12.10 -1.90 11.90
N ASP A 241 13.25 -2.57 11.81
CA ASP A 241 13.83 -3.02 10.54
C ASP A 241 14.13 -4.54 10.55
N LEU A 242 13.70 -5.30 11.56
CA LEU A 242 14.05 -6.72 11.71
C LEU A 242 12.83 -7.57 12.03
N TRP A 243 12.71 -8.68 11.31
CA TRP A 243 11.72 -9.71 11.55
C TRP A 243 12.45 -10.99 11.94
N GLN A 244 11.95 -11.67 12.97
CA GLN A 244 12.24 -13.08 13.16
C GLN A 244 11.27 -13.85 12.26
N ILE A 245 11.82 -14.77 11.49
CA ILE A 245 11.08 -15.74 10.68
C ILE A 245 11.47 -17.15 11.14
N PRO A 246 10.62 -18.15 10.92
CA PRO A 246 10.94 -19.53 11.25
C PRO A 246 12.26 -19.96 10.59
N ALA A 247 13.11 -20.67 11.35
CA ALA A 247 14.35 -21.22 10.81
C ALA A 247 14.06 -22.52 10.03
N TRP A 248 13.48 -22.40 8.83
CA TRP A 248 13.24 -23.55 7.96
C TRP A 248 14.57 -24.22 7.61
N LYS A 249 14.76 -25.47 8.05
CA LYS A 249 15.83 -26.33 7.51
C LYS A 249 15.39 -26.88 6.17
N GLU A 250 15.43 -26.13 5.07
CA GLU A 250 15.37 -26.59 3.66
C GLU A 250 14.27 -27.63 3.25
N THR A 251 13.33 -27.98 4.12
CA THR A 251 12.46 -29.19 4.03
C THR A 251 10.97 -28.86 3.90
N GLY A 252 10.60 -27.58 3.82
CA GLY A 252 9.26 -27.15 3.40
C GLY A 252 8.16 -27.13 4.47
N ASP A 253 8.16 -28.04 5.45
CA ASP A 253 7.01 -28.21 6.35
C ASP A 253 7.38 -28.27 7.84
N LYS A 254 7.63 -27.12 8.46
CA LYS A 254 7.73 -26.98 9.91
C LYS A 254 6.77 -25.92 10.43
N ILE A 255 5.74 -26.37 11.12
CA ILE A 255 4.90 -25.51 11.96
C ILE A 255 5.44 -25.66 13.38
N GLU A 256 5.80 -24.57 14.05
CA GLU A 256 6.18 -24.62 15.47
C GLU A 256 4.93 -24.45 16.34
N THR A 257 4.94 -25.08 17.52
CA THR A 257 3.83 -24.98 18.48
C THR A 257 3.59 -23.51 18.86
N SER A 258 4.66 -22.72 18.97
CA SER A 258 4.63 -21.30 19.33
C SER A 258 3.79 -20.43 18.40
N ASP A 259 3.66 -20.84 17.15
CA ASP A 259 3.09 -19.99 16.10
C ASP A 259 1.56 -19.95 16.16
N TYR A 260 0.96 -20.76 17.04
CA TYR A 260 -0.48 -20.81 17.29
C TYR A 260 -0.91 -19.94 18.48
N ILE A 261 -0.08 -18.97 18.87
CA ILE A 261 -0.47 -17.95 19.85
C ILE A 261 -1.41 -16.94 19.18
N ASN A 262 -2.70 -17.04 19.52
CA ASN A 262 -3.74 -16.27 18.84
C ASN A 262 -3.90 -14.86 19.41
N HIS A 263 -4.58 -14.02 18.62
CA HIS A 263 -5.00 -12.69 19.02
C HIS A 263 -6.15 -12.70 20.05
N SER A 264 -6.04 -11.83 21.07
CA SER A 264 -7.19 -11.37 21.87
C SER A 264 -7.07 -9.88 22.21
N CYS A 265 -8.19 -9.15 22.20
CA CYS A 265 -8.25 -7.76 22.68
C CYS A 265 -8.16 -7.64 24.21
N ASP A 266 -8.33 -8.75 24.93
CA ASP A 266 -8.07 -8.89 26.35
C ASP A 266 -7.14 -10.10 26.55
N PRO A 267 -5.84 -9.92 26.28
CA PRO A 267 -4.89 -11.03 26.17
C PRO A 267 -4.52 -11.61 27.53
N THR A 268 -4.24 -12.91 27.57
CA THR A 268 -3.68 -13.59 28.76
C THR A 268 -2.19 -13.31 28.94
N CYS A 269 -1.50 -12.95 27.86
CA CYS A 269 -0.07 -12.76 27.82
C CYS A 269 0.36 -11.47 27.11
N GLY A 270 1.63 -11.11 27.28
CA GLY A 270 2.21 -9.99 26.55
C GLY A 270 3.73 -10.05 26.50
N MET A 271 4.32 -9.10 25.79
CA MET A 271 5.75 -9.12 25.45
C MET A 271 6.60 -8.63 26.62
N HIS A 272 7.54 -9.46 27.05
CA HIS A 272 8.57 -9.08 28.02
C HIS A 272 9.76 -8.40 27.34
N ASP A 273 10.21 -9.00 26.24
CA ASP A 273 11.21 -8.44 25.33
C ASP A 273 10.71 -8.62 23.88
N SER A 274 11.58 -8.73 22.89
CA SER A 274 11.15 -8.83 21.49
C SER A 274 10.77 -10.25 21.06
N VAL A 275 11.06 -11.27 21.87
CA VAL A 275 10.80 -12.70 21.56
C VAL A 275 10.25 -13.49 22.74
N THR A 276 10.33 -12.96 23.96
CA THR A 276 9.83 -13.60 25.18
C THR A 276 8.42 -13.11 25.52
N VAL A 277 7.49 -14.05 25.68
CA VAL A 277 6.11 -13.82 26.09
C VAL A 277 5.92 -14.25 27.55
N LYS A 278 5.27 -13.40 28.35
CA LYS A 278 4.94 -13.66 29.75
C LYS A 278 3.46 -13.53 30.03
N ALA A 279 2.99 -14.27 31.03
CA ALA A 279 1.63 -14.16 31.52
C ALA A 279 1.38 -12.76 32.14
N ILE A 280 0.32 -12.07 31.71
CA ILE A 280 -0.11 -10.78 32.27
C ILE A 280 -0.84 -10.99 33.61
N ARG A 281 -1.59 -12.08 33.67
CA ARG A 281 -2.37 -12.53 34.82
C ARG A 281 -2.19 -14.04 35.01
N ASP A 282 -2.71 -14.56 36.11
CA ASP A 282 -2.83 -16.00 36.26
C ASP A 282 -3.68 -16.59 35.12
N ILE A 283 -3.20 -17.70 34.54
CA ILE A 283 -3.86 -18.45 33.48
C ILE A 283 -4.26 -19.81 34.04
N TYR A 284 -5.54 -20.09 33.96
CA TYR A 284 -6.18 -21.27 34.54
C TYR A 284 -6.30 -22.41 33.52
N PRO A 285 -6.48 -23.66 33.99
CA PRO A 285 -6.68 -24.81 33.11
C PRO A 285 -7.72 -24.54 32.03
N GLY A 286 -7.38 -24.85 30.77
CA GLY A 286 -8.25 -24.69 29.61
C GLY A 286 -8.34 -23.27 29.02
N GLU A 287 -7.75 -22.25 29.65
CA GLU A 287 -7.71 -20.89 29.07
C GLU A 287 -6.74 -20.80 27.89
N GLU A 288 -7.09 -19.98 26.89
CA GLU A 288 -6.26 -19.76 25.68
C GLU A 288 -5.10 -18.81 25.99
N ILE A 289 -3.91 -19.17 25.51
CA ILE A 289 -2.70 -18.36 25.54
C ILE A 289 -2.80 -17.40 24.35
N THR A 290 -2.97 -16.11 24.64
CA THR A 290 -3.23 -15.08 23.64
C THR A 290 -2.39 -13.83 23.90
N ILE A 291 -2.04 -13.14 22.84
CA ILE A 291 -1.44 -11.80 22.87
C ILE A 291 -2.29 -10.82 22.08
N ASP A 292 -2.10 -9.54 22.32
CA ASP A 292 -2.64 -8.50 21.43
C ASP A 292 -1.57 -8.15 20.39
N TYR A 293 -1.92 -8.21 19.11
CA TYR A 293 -0.95 -8.00 18.03
C TYR A 293 -0.46 -6.54 17.95
N CYS A 294 -1.17 -5.59 18.58
CA CYS A 294 -0.66 -4.22 18.73
C CYS A 294 0.64 -4.16 19.55
N MET A 295 0.94 -5.19 20.35
CA MET A 295 2.17 -5.24 21.14
C MET A 295 3.42 -5.49 20.29
N VAL A 296 3.27 -5.97 19.05
CA VAL A 296 4.36 -6.51 18.22
C VAL A 296 4.40 -5.97 16.79
N ASN A 297 3.59 -4.96 16.45
CA ASN A 297 3.52 -4.39 15.10
C ASN A 297 3.76 -2.87 15.13
N ASP A 298 4.42 -2.34 14.10
CA ASP A 298 4.67 -0.89 13.93
C ASP A 298 3.86 -0.21 12.82
N GLY A 299 3.06 -0.97 12.06
CA GLY A 299 2.29 -0.45 10.92
C GLY A 299 2.98 -0.56 9.57
N VAL A 300 4.15 -1.20 9.50
CA VAL A 300 4.88 -1.42 8.24
C VAL A 300 4.31 -2.59 7.44
N ASN A 301 3.89 -3.65 8.14
CA ASN A 301 3.28 -4.80 7.51
C ASN A 301 1.80 -4.51 7.27
N ASP A 302 1.30 -4.75 6.05
CA ASP A 302 -0.12 -4.56 5.70
C ASP A 302 -0.78 -5.88 5.30
N GLU A 303 -0.19 -7.00 5.72
CA GLU A 303 -0.70 -8.33 5.41
C GLU A 303 -2.05 -8.58 6.09
N PRO A 304 -2.97 -9.33 5.45
CA PRO A 304 -4.27 -9.67 6.03
C PRO A 304 -4.18 -10.42 7.37
N SER A 305 -3.05 -11.07 7.67
CA SER A 305 -2.81 -11.73 8.95
C SER A 305 -2.71 -10.76 10.13
N ASP A 306 -2.31 -9.51 9.87
CA ASP A 306 -2.17 -8.46 10.88
C ASP A 306 -3.27 -7.38 10.80
N ASN A 307 -4.06 -7.36 9.71
CA ASN A 307 -5.24 -6.51 9.54
C ASN A 307 -6.50 -7.35 9.28
N PHE A 308 -7.36 -7.55 10.28
CA PHE A 308 -8.50 -8.47 10.17
C PHE A 308 -9.69 -8.11 11.07
N VAL A 309 -10.84 -8.72 10.77
CA VAL A 309 -12.04 -8.63 11.59
C VAL A 309 -11.90 -9.55 12.80
N CYS A 310 -11.89 -8.96 14.00
CA CYS A 310 -11.70 -9.65 15.26
C CYS A 310 -12.96 -10.35 15.75
N ASN A 311 -12.84 -11.65 16.02
CA ASN A 311 -13.88 -12.47 16.62
C ASN A 311 -13.44 -13.08 17.97
N CYS A 312 -12.59 -12.38 18.73
CA CYS A 312 -12.01 -12.93 19.97
C CYS A 312 -13.02 -13.16 21.11
N GLY A 313 -14.22 -12.60 21.02
CA GLY A 313 -15.28 -12.77 22.03
C GLY A 313 -15.09 -11.98 23.33
N SER A 314 -14.00 -11.23 23.47
CA SER A 314 -13.77 -10.34 24.62
C SER A 314 -14.84 -9.23 24.69
N SER A 315 -15.20 -8.82 25.91
CA SER A 315 -16.03 -7.62 26.14
C SER A 315 -15.36 -6.33 25.65
N ASN A 316 -14.02 -6.31 25.58
CA ASN A 316 -13.22 -5.21 25.03
C ASN A 316 -12.84 -5.42 23.56
N CYS A 317 -13.57 -6.29 22.83
CA CYS A 317 -13.26 -6.58 21.43
C CYS A 317 -13.37 -5.33 20.55
N ARG A 318 -12.29 -5.01 19.83
CA ARG A 318 -12.21 -3.87 18.90
C ARG A 318 -12.94 -4.10 17.57
N ARG A 319 -13.35 -5.34 17.28
CA ARG A 319 -13.98 -5.82 16.02
C ARG A 319 -13.11 -5.71 14.77
N GLU A 320 -12.21 -4.74 14.70
CA GLU A 320 -11.22 -4.59 13.63
C GLU A 320 -9.85 -4.39 14.27
N ILE A 321 -8.88 -5.19 13.84
CA ILE A 321 -7.48 -5.10 14.28
C ILE A 321 -6.69 -4.49 13.13
N THR A 322 -5.86 -3.52 13.45
CA THR A 322 -4.93 -2.92 12.49
C THR A 322 -3.51 -2.93 13.01
N THR A 323 -2.55 -2.91 12.10
CA THR A 323 -1.12 -2.83 12.42
C THR A 323 -0.72 -1.50 13.06
N LEU A 324 -1.62 -0.51 13.10
CA LEU A 324 -1.43 0.81 13.71
C LEU A 324 -2.06 0.94 15.10
N ASP A 325 -2.71 -0.10 15.62
CA ASP A 325 -3.47 -0.03 16.87
C ASP A 325 -2.60 0.29 18.09
N TRP A 326 -1.29 0.08 18.02
CA TRP A 326 -0.33 0.50 19.05
C TRP A 326 -0.38 2.01 19.33
N GLN A 327 -0.94 2.81 18.42
CA GLN A 327 -1.15 4.25 18.57
C GLN A 327 -2.36 4.62 19.43
N LEU A 328 -3.27 3.68 19.70
CA LEU A 328 -4.50 3.95 20.45
C LEU A 328 -4.20 4.24 21.92
N PRO A 329 -4.59 5.42 22.47
CA PRO A 329 -4.27 5.79 23.85
C PRO A 329 -4.79 4.82 24.90
N GLU A 330 -5.97 4.22 24.67
CA GLU A 330 -6.54 3.20 25.55
C GLU A 330 -5.61 1.98 25.67
N LEU A 331 -5.10 1.48 24.53
CA LEU A 331 -4.22 0.31 24.50
C LEU A 331 -2.85 0.64 25.09
N GLN A 332 -2.32 1.84 24.85
CA GLN A 332 -1.08 2.28 25.48
C GLN A 332 -1.22 2.33 27.01
N SER A 333 -2.37 2.78 27.52
CA SER A 333 -2.66 2.81 28.96
C SER A 333 -2.79 1.40 29.56
N ARG A 334 -3.54 0.51 28.90
CA ARG A 334 -3.85 -0.84 29.42
C ARG A 334 -2.72 -1.84 29.21
N LEU A 335 -2.09 -1.81 28.04
CA LEU A 335 -1.16 -2.83 27.55
C LEU A 335 0.28 -2.32 27.41
N GLY A 336 0.53 -1.02 27.55
CA GLY A 336 1.85 -0.40 27.36
C GLY A 336 3.03 -1.10 28.07
N PRO A 337 2.90 -1.56 29.33
CA PRO A 337 3.96 -2.33 30.00
C PRO A 337 4.36 -3.61 29.28
N TYR A 338 3.47 -4.17 28.45
CA TYR A 338 3.62 -5.45 27.75
C TYR A 338 3.90 -5.29 26.26
N PHE A 339 4.12 -4.07 25.77
CA PHE A 339 4.53 -3.84 24.39
C PHE A 339 5.98 -4.31 24.19
N ALA A 340 6.27 -4.83 23.00
CA ALA A 340 7.63 -5.16 22.61
C ALA A 340 8.51 -3.90 22.71
N PRO A 341 9.80 -4.03 23.07
CA PRO A 341 10.68 -2.89 23.31
C PRO A 341 10.76 -1.89 22.15
N PHE A 342 10.66 -2.34 20.90
CA PHE A 342 10.69 -1.44 19.76
C PHE A 342 9.39 -0.64 19.60
N VAL A 343 8.23 -1.22 19.90
CA VAL A 343 6.94 -0.51 19.91
C VAL A 343 6.92 0.54 21.02
N LYS A 344 7.44 0.22 22.21
CA LYS A 344 7.64 1.20 23.29
C LYS A 344 8.48 2.39 22.82
N ARG A 345 9.59 2.13 22.11
CA ARG A 345 10.43 3.19 21.53
C ARG A 345 9.69 4.02 20.47
N LEU A 346 8.80 3.41 19.68
CA LEU A 346 7.97 4.15 18.73
C LEU A 346 6.97 5.07 19.42
N ILE A 347 6.46 4.70 20.60
CA ILE A 347 5.57 5.54 21.41
C ILE A 347 6.35 6.68 22.10
N GLU A 348 7.49 6.35 22.71
CA GLU A 348 8.35 7.32 23.41
C GLU A 348 9.04 8.30 22.45
N SER A 349 9.32 7.85 21.23
CA SER A 349 9.85 8.64 20.13
C SER A 349 8.93 8.46 18.91
N PRO A 350 7.75 9.10 18.93
CA PRO A 350 6.85 9.10 17.78
C PRO A 350 7.64 9.48 16.54
N PRO A 351 7.36 8.88 15.36
CA PRO A 351 8.11 9.17 14.15
C PRO A 351 8.31 10.68 13.95
N PHE A 352 7.33 11.49 14.35
CA PHE A 352 7.26 12.95 14.30
C PHE A 352 8.24 13.77 15.17
N GLU A 353 9.08 13.15 16.00
CA GLU A 353 9.89 13.80 17.05
C GLU A 353 11.42 13.55 16.90
N ILE A 354 11.92 13.41 15.67
CA ILE A 354 13.37 13.27 15.43
C ILE A 354 14.15 14.53 15.82
N THR A 355 15.43 14.36 16.19
CA THR A 355 16.31 15.45 16.66
C THR A 355 16.39 16.62 15.68
N GLU A 356 16.42 16.32 14.38
CA GLU A 356 16.46 17.31 13.30
C GLU A 356 15.23 18.22 13.32
N ILE A 357 14.04 17.67 13.61
CA ILE A 357 12.79 18.42 13.75
C ILE A 357 12.79 19.24 15.04
N LYS A 358 13.33 18.70 16.14
CA LYS A 358 13.47 19.46 17.40
C LYS A 358 14.35 20.70 17.22
N VAL A 359 15.49 20.54 16.53
CA VAL A 359 16.38 21.66 16.17
C VAL A 359 15.66 22.65 15.26
N TYR A 360 14.97 22.18 14.22
CA TYR A 360 14.19 23.03 13.32
C TYR A 360 13.13 23.86 14.06
N ARG A 361 12.37 23.23 14.97
CA ARG A 361 11.36 23.91 15.81
C ARG A 361 12.00 24.91 16.77
N MET A 362 13.11 24.56 17.41
CA MET A 362 13.87 25.48 18.28
C MET A 362 14.33 26.72 17.52
N LEU A 363 14.90 26.55 16.31
CA LEU A 363 15.29 27.67 15.46
C LEU A 363 14.10 28.57 15.11
N TRP A 364 12.96 27.98 14.79
CA TRP A 364 11.72 28.74 14.60
C TRP A 364 11.32 29.53 15.85
N HIS A 365 11.37 28.94 17.04
CA HIS A 365 11.03 29.63 18.28
C HIS A 365 11.94 30.84 18.55
N VAL A 366 13.25 30.70 18.29
CA VAL A 366 14.23 31.79 18.46
C VAL A 366 14.06 32.87 17.39
N CYS A 367 13.89 32.48 16.13
CA CYS A 367 13.81 33.42 15.00
C CYS A 367 12.42 34.05 14.82
N ARG A 368 11.36 33.53 15.47
CA ARG A 368 9.97 33.96 15.29
C ARG A 368 9.76 35.48 15.38
N PRO A 369 10.29 36.22 16.39
CA PRO A 369 10.06 37.66 16.47
C PRO A 369 10.61 38.40 15.25
N PHE A 370 11.82 38.04 14.82
CA PHE A 370 12.47 38.61 13.64
C PHE A 370 11.73 38.25 12.35
N ILE A 371 11.36 36.98 12.16
CA ILE A 371 10.63 36.52 10.98
C ILE A 371 9.26 37.22 10.88
N THR A 372 8.56 37.37 12.00
CA THR A 372 7.26 38.07 12.06
C THR A 372 7.39 39.52 11.59
N TRP A 373 8.39 40.24 12.12
CA TRP A 373 8.68 41.61 11.69
C TRP A 373 9.08 41.68 10.21
N PHE A 374 9.98 40.80 9.77
CA PHE A 374 10.49 40.78 8.40
C PHE A 374 9.40 40.50 7.37
N VAL A 375 8.53 39.51 7.63
CA VAL A 375 7.39 39.17 6.77
C VAL A 375 6.42 40.35 6.70
N GLY A 376 6.07 40.95 7.83
CA GLY A 376 5.19 42.13 7.87
C GLY A 376 5.75 43.31 7.08
N ALA A 377 7.03 43.64 7.26
CA ALA A 377 7.70 44.72 6.53
C ALA A 377 7.80 44.43 5.03
N LYS A 378 8.07 43.18 4.64
CA LYS A 378 8.17 42.75 3.24
C LYS A 378 6.82 42.80 2.53
N ASP A 379 5.75 42.33 3.17
CA ASP A 379 4.39 42.37 2.62
C ASP A 379 3.90 43.82 2.48
N LEU A 380 4.20 44.69 3.44
CA LEU A 380 3.89 46.13 3.35
C LEU A 380 4.58 46.79 2.15
N ARG A 381 5.88 46.52 1.93
CA ARG A 381 6.62 47.02 0.76
C ARG A 381 6.06 46.53 -0.58
N ARG A 382 5.38 45.39 -0.59
CA ARG A 382 4.77 44.78 -1.77
C ARG A 382 3.28 45.11 -1.90
N SER A 383 2.76 46.01 -1.06
CA SER A 383 1.36 46.41 -1.04
C SER A 383 0.40 45.23 -0.86
N VAL A 384 0.82 44.19 -0.14
CA VAL A 384 -0.05 43.05 0.21
C VAL A 384 -1.04 43.53 1.27
N PRO A 385 -2.36 43.30 1.10
CA PRO A 385 -3.36 43.72 2.09
C PRO A 385 -3.09 43.11 3.47
N ALA A 386 -3.26 43.88 4.54
CA ALA A 386 -2.99 43.43 5.92
C ALA A 386 -3.81 42.19 6.31
N VAL A 387 -5.03 42.04 5.78
CA VAL A 387 -5.86 40.83 5.96
C VAL A 387 -5.18 39.59 5.38
N ALA A 388 -4.58 39.73 4.18
CA ALA A 388 -3.85 38.64 3.54
C ALA A 388 -2.53 38.33 4.27
N THR A 389 -1.85 39.33 4.83
CA THR A 389 -0.67 39.09 5.67
C THR A 389 -0.98 38.26 6.93
N LYS A 390 -2.18 38.41 7.52
CA LYS A 390 -2.64 37.58 8.65
C LYS A 390 -2.80 36.10 8.29
N GLU A 391 -3.08 35.78 7.02
CA GLU A 391 -3.15 34.40 6.53
C GLU A 391 -1.85 33.63 6.81
N ARG A 392 -0.70 34.29 6.65
CA ARG A 392 0.64 33.72 6.91
C ARG A 392 0.87 33.33 8.36
N PHE A 393 0.10 33.87 9.30
CA PHE A 393 0.17 33.52 10.72
C PHE A 393 -0.91 32.51 11.12
N GLY A 394 -1.50 31.82 10.12
CA GLY A 394 -2.53 30.81 10.30
C GLY A 394 -3.94 31.35 10.47
N GLN A 395 -4.16 32.66 10.33
CA GLN A 395 -5.45 33.32 10.59
C GLN A 395 -6.29 33.53 9.33
N ALA A 396 -6.07 32.71 8.29
CA ALA A 396 -6.87 32.76 7.06
C ALA A 396 -8.29 32.26 7.36
N LYS A 397 -9.31 33.09 7.10
CA LYS A 397 -10.71 32.71 7.32
C LYS A 397 -11.33 32.12 6.05
N PRO A 398 -12.11 31.03 6.16
CA PRO A 398 -12.87 30.51 5.04
C PRO A 398 -13.93 31.52 4.58
N PRO A 399 -14.21 31.61 3.26
CA PRO A 399 -15.34 32.38 2.75
C PRO A 399 -16.67 31.75 3.21
N ASP A 400 -17.75 32.54 3.23
CA ASP A 400 -19.06 32.08 3.73
C ASP A 400 -19.61 30.87 2.95
N THR A 401 -19.24 30.73 1.67
CA THR A 401 -19.57 29.56 0.83
C THR A 401 -18.93 28.25 1.32
N PHE A 402 -17.98 28.32 2.25
CA PHE A 402 -17.34 27.17 2.88
C PHE A 402 -17.93 26.85 4.27
N LEU A 403 -18.95 27.60 4.73
CA LEU A 403 -19.70 27.27 5.94
C LEU A 403 -20.62 26.05 5.70
N PRO A 404 -20.88 25.23 6.73
CA PRO A 404 -21.72 24.03 6.60
C PRO A 404 -23.20 24.44 6.39
N GLY A 405 -23.61 24.54 5.12
CA GLY A 405 -25.00 24.85 4.73
C GLY A 405 -25.50 24.15 3.47
N GLU A 406 -24.61 23.63 2.61
CA GLU A 406 -25.00 22.92 1.40
C GLU A 406 -24.77 21.41 1.53
N LYS A 407 -25.83 20.62 1.33
CA LYS A 407 -25.81 19.14 1.34
C LYS A 407 -24.98 18.50 0.21
N ALA A 408 -24.38 19.29 -0.70
CA ALA A 408 -23.77 18.80 -1.95
C ALA A 408 -22.25 18.64 -1.94
N ALA A 409 -21.50 19.30 -1.04
CA ALA A 409 -20.03 19.19 -0.97
C ALA A 409 -19.59 18.55 0.37
N ARG A 410 -18.91 17.39 0.31
CA ARG A 410 -18.69 16.53 1.48
C ARG A 410 -17.37 16.75 2.23
N GLY A 411 -16.35 17.36 1.60
CA GLY A 411 -15.03 17.53 2.20
C GLY A 411 -14.32 18.82 1.79
N LEU A 412 -13.22 19.13 2.48
CA LEU A 412 -12.29 20.21 2.12
C LEU A 412 -10.92 19.59 1.83
N VAL A 413 -10.52 19.58 0.57
CA VAL A 413 -9.19 19.15 0.14
C VAL A 413 -8.26 20.35 0.18
N TRP A 414 -7.18 20.23 0.94
CA TRP A 414 -6.11 21.23 0.97
C TRP A 414 -5.05 20.91 -0.09
N ILE A 415 -4.85 21.79 -1.06
CA ILE A 415 -3.77 21.68 -2.04
C ILE A 415 -2.71 22.74 -1.73
N HIS A 416 -1.44 22.35 -1.74
CA HIS A 416 -0.30 23.24 -1.53
C HIS A 416 0.58 23.34 -2.77
N GLY A 417 0.80 24.57 -3.25
CA GLY A 417 1.81 24.90 -4.26
C GLY A 417 2.54 26.19 -3.87
N ALA A 418 3.84 26.13 -3.59
CA ALA A 418 4.58 27.28 -3.11
C ALA A 418 4.81 28.37 -4.19
N SER A 419 4.92 27.97 -5.46
CA SER A 419 5.25 28.85 -6.58
C SER A 419 4.10 29.07 -7.57
N VAL A 420 4.27 30.02 -8.49
CA VAL A 420 3.30 30.28 -9.58
C VAL A 420 3.12 29.04 -10.46
N GLY A 421 4.21 28.37 -10.83
CA GLY A 421 4.18 27.19 -11.70
C GLY A 421 3.41 26.04 -11.07
N GLU A 422 3.73 25.71 -9.82
CA GLU A 422 3.06 24.64 -9.06
C GLU A 422 1.55 24.91 -8.90
N CYS A 423 1.19 26.15 -8.58
CA CYS A 423 -0.22 26.51 -8.44
C CYS A 423 -0.98 26.41 -9.77
N LEU A 424 -0.35 26.78 -10.89
CA LEU A 424 -0.95 26.65 -12.21
C LEU A 424 -1.10 25.16 -12.60
N SER A 425 -0.13 24.32 -12.25
CA SER A 425 -0.21 22.86 -12.43
C SER A 425 -1.34 22.23 -11.61
N ALA A 426 -1.76 22.85 -10.49
CA ALA A 426 -2.87 22.37 -9.67
C ALA A 426 -4.26 22.67 -10.24
N LEU A 427 -4.42 23.70 -11.08
CA LEU A 427 -5.72 24.15 -11.61
C LEU A 427 -6.56 23.05 -12.27
N PRO A 428 -5.98 22.14 -13.09
CA PRO A 428 -6.71 21.02 -13.67
C PRO A 428 -7.35 20.12 -12.62
N LEU A 429 -6.58 19.74 -11.60
CA LEU A 429 -7.08 18.92 -10.49
C LEU A 429 -8.16 19.66 -9.69
N ILE A 430 -7.95 20.96 -9.40
CA ILE A 430 -8.95 21.79 -8.71
C ILE A 430 -10.26 21.81 -9.49
N HIS A 431 -10.20 22.00 -10.81
CA HIS A 431 -11.37 22.02 -11.67
C HIS A 431 -12.15 20.71 -11.55
N VAL A 432 -11.48 19.57 -11.70
CA VAL A 432 -12.16 18.26 -11.63
C VAL A 432 -12.75 18.00 -10.24
N LEU A 433 -12.00 18.30 -9.17
CA LEU A 433 -12.47 18.12 -7.79
C LEU A 433 -13.70 18.98 -7.45
N THR A 434 -13.77 20.20 -7.98
CA THR A 434 -14.84 21.16 -7.66
C THR A 434 -16.06 21.06 -8.57
N GLN A 435 -15.94 20.46 -9.75
CA GLN A 435 -17.07 20.34 -10.68
C GLN A 435 -17.75 18.97 -10.60
N CYS A 436 -17.05 17.91 -10.17
CA CYS A 436 -17.51 16.52 -10.24
C CYS A 436 -18.03 16.21 -11.65
N PRO A 437 -17.14 16.11 -12.66
CA PRO A 437 -17.58 15.95 -14.04
C PRO A 437 -18.42 14.69 -14.21
N ASP A 438 -19.60 14.84 -14.78
CA ASP A 438 -20.37 13.73 -15.34
C ASP A 438 -19.46 12.98 -16.33
N GLY A 439 -19.21 11.68 -16.08
CA GLY A 439 -18.32 10.86 -16.91
C GLY A 439 -16.88 10.67 -16.38
N ALA A 440 -16.54 11.15 -15.18
CA ALA A 440 -15.33 10.66 -14.51
C ALA A 440 -15.43 9.14 -14.28
N PRO A 441 -14.38 8.35 -14.60
CA PRO A 441 -14.44 6.88 -14.45
C PRO A 441 -14.62 6.43 -12.99
N PHE A 442 -14.39 7.31 -12.02
CA PHE A 442 -14.56 7.04 -10.60
C PHE A 442 -15.52 8.05 -9.97
N PRO A 443 -16.69 7.62 -9.46
CA PRO A 443 -17.62 8.53 -8.80
C PRO A 443 -17.07 8.91 -7.42
N PHE A 444 -16.83 10.21 -7.21
CA PHE A 444 -16.58 10.79 -5.89
C PHE A 444 -17.43 12.07 -5.75
N PRO A 445 -17.89 12.42 -4.54
CA PRO A 445 -18.70 13.62 -4.36
C PRO A 445 -17.87 14.88 -4.62
N ARG A 446 -18.54 15.94 -5.09
CA ARG A 446 -17.93 17.26 -5.26
C ARG A 446 -17.18 17.69 -3.99
N GLN A 447 -15.96 18.19 -4.17
CA GLN A 447 -15.10 18.66 -3.09
C GLN A 447 -15.02 20.18 -3.05
N ARG A 448 -14.78 20.74 -1.85
CA ARG A 448 -14.25 22.10 -1.72
C ARG A 448 -12.74 22.03 -1.73
N VAL A 449 -12.10 23.03 -2.32
CA VAL A 449 -10.65 23.07 -2.44
C VAL A 449 -10.08 24.34 -1.84
N LEU A 450 -9.12 24.17 -0.93
CA LEU A 450 -8.29 25.23 -0.40
C LEU A 450 -6.91 25.15 -1.06
N LEU A 451 -6.54 26.13 -1.85
CA LEU A 451 -5.20 26.23 -2.42
C LEU A 451 -4.33 27.17 -1.60
N THR A 452 -3.19 26.72 -1.09
CA THR A 452 -2.22 27.60 -0.42
C THR A 452 -0.98 27.85 -1.26
N THR A 453 -0.51 29.10 -1.23
CA THR A 453 0.75 29.51 -1.88
C THR A 453 1.58 30.43 -1.00
N THR A 454 2.87 30.62 -1.29
CA THR A 454 3.74 31.51 -0.50
C THR A 454 3.95 32.88 -1.16
N THR A 455 3.79 32.96 -2.48
CA THR A 455 4.16 34.14 -3.28
C THR A 455 2.96 35.06 -3.58
N PRO A 456 3.09 36.39 -3.40
CA PRO A 456 2.01 37.33 -3.72
C PRO A 456 1.55 37.32 -5.18
N SER A 457 2.48 37.08 -6.12
CA SER A 457 2.17 36.98 -7.54
C SER A 457 1.32 35.75 -7.87
N ALA A 458 1.62 34.59 -7.29
CA ALA A 458 0.78 33.40 -7.44
C ALA A 458 -0.61 33.65 -6.82
N ARG A 459 -0.66 34.22 -5.62
CA ARG A 459 -1.91 34.55 -4.93
C ARG A 459 -2.84 35.41 -5.78
N ALA A 460 -2.34 36.51 -6.33
CA ALA A 460 -3.13 37.42 -7.16
C ALA A 460 -3.61 36.74 -8.46
N LEU A 461 -2.74 35.98 -9.11
CA LEU A 461 -3.10 35.23 -10.33
C LEU A 461 -4.20 34.20 -10.06
N LEU A 462 -4.09 33.45 -8.96
CA LEU A 462 -5.04 32.38 -8.63
C LEU A 462 -6.37 32.94 -8.14
N GLN A 463 -6.39 34.09 -7.46
CA GLN A 463 -7.63 34.79 -7.16
C GLN A 463 -8.43 35.07 -8.41
N GLU A 464 -7.79 35.58 -9.46
CA GLU A 464 -8.48 35.85 -10.73
C GLU A 464 -8.92 34.56 -11.41
N ARG A 465 -8.06 33.53 -11.46
CA ARG A 465 -8.37 32.24 -12.09
C ARG A 465 -9.49 31.47 -11.39
N LEU A 466 -9.64 31.62 -10.08
CA LEU A 466 -10.66 30.92 -9.28
C LEU A 466 -11.88 31.80 -8.98
N ARG A 467 -11.92 33.05 -9.46
CA ARG A 467 -12.99 34.03 -9.15
C ARG A 467 -14.40 33.51 -9.46
N THR A 468 -14.54 32.69 -10.50
CA THR A 468 -15.81 32.10 -10.93
C THR A 468 -16.11 30.74 -10.30
N ASN A 469 -15.20 30.19 -9.48
CA ASN A 469 -15.37 28.89 -8.83
C ASN A 469 -15.75 29.07 -7.35
N PRO A 470 -17.04 28.88 -6.98
CA PRO A 470 -17.47 29.10 -5.60
C PRO A 470 -16.95 28.04 -4.60
N HIS A 471 -16.40 26.93 -5.10
CA HIS A 471 -15.91 25.81 -4.31
C HIS A 471 -14.38 25.75 -4.21
N ALA A 472 -13.66 26.69 -4.83
CA ALA A 472 -12.22 26.80 -4.71
C ALA A 472 -11.83 28.20 -4.21
N THR A 473 -10.92 28.25 -3.26
CA THR A 473 -10.30 29.51 -2.85
C THR A 473 -8.81 29.34 -2.70
N CYS A 474 -8.08 30.43 -2.93
CA CYS A 474 -6.66 30.48 -2.63
C CYS A 474 -6.45 31.31 -1.35
N VAL A 475 -5.41 31.03 -0.57
CA VAL A 475 -4.90 31.87 0.54
C VAL A 475 -3.37 31.72 0.64
N PHE A 476 -2.70 32.55 1.42
CA PHE A 476 -1.30 32.28 1.76
C PHE A 476 -1.18 31.07 2.68
N ALA A 477 -0.17 30.24 2.44
CA ALA A 477 0.21 29.18 3.35
C ALA A 477 0.64 29.79 4.71
N PRO A 478 0.32 29.13 5.84
CA PRO A 478 0.89 29.53 7.12
C PRO A 478 2.42 29.42 7.06
N LEU A 479 3.13 30.31 7.75
CA LEU A 479 4.53 30.12 8.04
C LEU A 479 4.70 28.79 8.79
N ASP A 480 5.79 28.09 8.52
CA ASP A 480 6.03 26.73 9.01
C ASP A 480 6.43 26.67 10.49
N HIS A 481 5.69 27.37 11.34
CA HIS A 481 5.81 27.39 12.80
C HIS A 481 4.59 26.69 13.41
N VAL A 482 4.81 25.79 14.36
CA VAL A 482 3.78 24.88 14.89
C VAL A 482 2.47 25.59 15.28
N PRO A 483 2.47 26.66 16.11
CA PRO A 483 1.23 27.39 16.44
C PRO A 483 0.46 27.96 15.24
N TYR A 484 1.16 28.46 14.20
CA TYR A 484 0.51 29.01 13.02
C TYR A 484 -0.10 27.90 12.15
N VAL A 485 0.63 26.81 11.96
CA VAL A 485 0.13 25.62 11.25
C VAL A 485 -1.06 25.01 11.98
N GLN A 486 -0.98 24.86 13.30
CA GLN A 486 -2.09 24.33 14.12
C GLN A 486 -3.32 25.23 14.05
N THR A 487 -3.14 26.55 14.11
CA THR A 487 -4.25 27.51 13.97
C THR A 487 -4.91 27.39 12.60
N PHE A 488 -4.11 27.32 11.54
CA PHE A 488 -4.59 27.13 10.17
C PHE A 488 -5.40 25.84 10.03
N LEU A 489 -4.86 24.71 10.50
CA LEU A 489 -5.52 23.41 10.41
C LEU A 489 -6.80 23.35 11.25
N SER A 490 -6.85 24.01 12.41
CA SER A 490 -8.05 24.07 13.25
C SER A 490 -9.16 24.95 12.67
N ILE A 491 -8.82 26.00 11.91
CA ILE A 491 -9.79 26.87 11.24
C ILE A 491 -10.37 26.18 10.00
N TRP A 492 -9.52 25.61 9.16
CA TRP A 492 -9.94 25.06 7.87
C TRP A 492 -10.45 23.62 7.96
N LYS A 493 -9.93 22.83 8.91
CA LYS A 493 -10.28 21.41 9.11
C LYS A 493 -10.30 20.61 7.80
N PRO A 494 -9.21 20.64 7.00
CA PRO A 494 -9.18 19.87 5.76
C PRO A 494 -9.26 18.37 6.03
N THR A 495 -9.94 17.65 5.16
CA THR A 495 -10.15 16.20 5.24
C THR A 495 -9.06 15.42 4.52
N ALA A 496 -8.28 16.08 3.67
CA ALA A 496 -7.12 15.54 2.98
C ALA A 496 -6.19 16.66 2.54
N ALA A 497 -4.92 16.33 2.28
CA ALA A 497 -3.95 17.30 1.78
C ALA A 497 -3.07 16.77 0.64
N LEU A 498 -2.85 17.61 -0.37
CA LEU A 498 -2.07 17.31 -1.57
C LEU A 498 -0.97 18.34 -1.76
N TRP A 499 0.27 17.88 -1.87
CA TRP A 499 1.42 18.70 -2.23
C TRP A 499 1.67 18.60 -3.73
N ILE A 500 1.92 19.74 -4.37
CA ILE A 500 2.29 19.80 -5.78
C ILE A 500 3.82 19.89 -5.88
N GLU A 501 4.42 19.00 -6.66
CA GLU A 501 5.87 18.92 -6.91
C GLU A 501 6.73 18.53 -5.70
N SER A 502 7.49 19.43 -5.04
CA SER A 502 8.47 19.02 -4.00
C SER A 502 8.77 20.03 -2.89
N GLU A 503 7.74 20.74 -2.42
CA GLU A 503 7.87 21.72 -1.33
C GLU A 503 7.64 21.11 0.05
N LEU A 504 8.70 20.54 0.63
CA LEU A 504 8.68 19.82 1.89
C LEU A 504 8.84 20.76 3.10
N TRP A 505 7.73 21.26 3.64
CA TRP A 505 7.68 22.08 4.85
C TRP A 505 7.44 21.22 6.11
N PRO A 506 8.45 21.06 7.00
CA PRO A 506 8.40 20.05 8.05
C PRO A 506 7.21 20.15 9.01
N ASN A 507 6.88 21.33 9.54
CA ASN A 507 5.81 21.44 10.52
C ASN A 507 4.43 21.30 9.87
N MET A 508 4.24 21.79 8.63
CA MET A 508 3.03 21.57 7.84
C MET A 508 2.76 20.09 7.61
N ILE A 509 3.79 19.33 7.20
CA ILE A 509 3.69 17.88 6.98
C ILE A 509 3.38 17.15 8.28
N ILE A 510 4.17 17.40 9.32
CA ILE A 510 4.06 16.68 10.59
C ILE A 510 2.74 16.97 11.29
N GLU A 511 2.30 18.22 11.32
CA GLU A 511 1.04 18.59 12.00
C GLU A 511 -0.20 18.17 11.20
N ALA A 512 -0.10 17.98 9.87
CA ALA A 512 -1.13 17.33 9.07
C ALA A 512 -1.18 15.82 9.35
N ALA A 513 -0.02 15.15 9.35
CA ALA A 513 0.08 13.71 9.62
C ALA A 513 -0.38 13.34 11.04
N LYS A 514 -0.08 14.16 12.05
CA LYS A 514 -0.59 14.00 13.43
C LYS A 514 -2.11 14.03 13.55
N ARG A 515 -2.81 14.62 12.57
CA ARG A 515 -4.28 14.62 12.49
C ARG A 515 -4.81 13.45 11.67
N GLN A 516 -3.95 12.47 11.36
CA GLN A 516 -4.26 11.31 10.51
C GLN A 516 -4.88 11.70 9.17
N MET A 517 -4.49 12.87 8.66
CA MET A 517 -4.99 13.37 7.39
C MET A 517 -4.39 12.54 6.26
N PRO A 518 -5.18 12.00 5.33
CA PRO A 518 -4.66 11.42 4.10
C PRO A 518 -3.85 12.46 3.32
N MET A 519 -2.61 12.09 2.97
CA MET A 519 -1.65 12.97 2.32
C MET A 519 -1.18 12.40 0.99
N GLY A 520 -1.08 13.26 -0.03
CA GLY A 520 -0.57 12.89 -1.34
C GLY A 520 0.47 13.87 -1.87
N LEU A 521 1.47 13.36 -2.59
CA LEU A 521 2.42 14.15 -3.37
C LEU A 521 2.11 13.96 -4.85
N VAL A 522 1.57 14.99 -5.49
CA VAL A 522 1.10 14.93 -6.88
C VAL A 522 2.02 15.73 -7.79
N ASN A 523 2.26 15.20 -8.99
CA ASN A 523 3.24 15.74 -9.93
C ASN A 523 4.64 15.84 -9.30
N GLY A 524 4.98 14.86 -8.46
CA GLY A 524 6.22 14.78 -7.69
C GLY A 524 7.43 14.91 -8.61
N ARG A 525 8.27 15.90 -8.31
CA ARG A 525 9.45 16.22 -9.09
C ARG A 525 10.61 16.55 -8.18
N MET A 526 11.77 15.93 -8.36
CA MET A 526 12.94 16.22 -7.55
C MET A 526 14.18 16.40 -8.40
N SER A 527 14.72 17.63 -8.45
CA SER A 527 15.96 17.89 -9.18
C SER A 527 17.12 17.02 -8.66
N ALA A 528 18.07 16.66 -9.51
CA ALA A 528 19.27 15.91 -9.11
C ALA A 528 20.06 16.60 -7.99
N ARG A 529 20.07 17.95 -7.96
CA ARG A 529 20.69 18.73 -6.89
C ARG A 529 19.95 18.56 -5.56
N SER A 530 18.62 18.68 -5.57
CA SER A 530 17.79 18.48 -4.38
C SER A 530 17.92 17.05 -3.86
N PHE A 531 17.89 16.06 -4.77
CA PHE A 531 18.06 14.66 -4.42
C PHE A 531 19.39 14.38 -3.74
N ARG A 532 20.53 14.85 -4.29
CA ARG A 532 21.84 14.66 -3.62
C ARG A 532 21.88 15.22 -2.21
N ARG A 533 21.23 16.36 -1.97
CA ARG A 533 21.15 16.98 -0.63
C ARG A 533 20.30 16.14 0.30
N TRP A 534 19.09 15.76 -0.12
CA TRP A 534 18.16 14.96 0.69
C TRP A 534 18.64 13.53 0.91
N ASN A 535 19.37 12.96 -0.05
CA ASN A 535 19.92 11.61 0.02
C ASN A 535 21.32 11.56 0.70
N SER A 536 21.81 12.69 1.23
CA SER A 536 23.05 12.72 2.00
C SER A 536 22.89 12.02 3.34
N TRP A 537 23.99 11.49 3.90
CA TRP A 537 23.98 10.78 5.18
C TRP A 537 23.32 11.59 6.32
N LEU A 538 23.52 12.91 6.35
CA LEU A 538 22.95 13.79 7.37
C LEU A 538 21.43 14.01 7.21
N MET A 539 20.93 14.10 5.98
CA MET A 539 19.55 14.50 5.70
C MET A 539 18.62 13.34 5.34
N ARG A 540 19.17 12.16 5.03
CA ARG A 540 18.39 11.01 4.56
C ARG A 540 17.33 10.57 5.57
N ARG A 541 17.66 10.59 6.87
CA ARG A 541 16.72 10.28 7.96
C ARG A 541 15.54 11.27 7.98
N LEU A 542 15.84 12.56 7.90
CA LEU A 542 14.82 13.62 7.83
C LEU A 542 13.97 13.50 6.56
N ALA A 543 14.60 13.20 5.41
CA ALA A 543 13.91 13.01 4.14
C ALA A 543 12.88 11.89 4.21
N ARG A 544 13.30 10.69 4.64
CA ARG A 544 12.41 9.54 4.83
C ARG A 544 11.28 9.87 5.78
N HIS A 545 11.59 10.56 6.88
CA HIS A 545 10.61 10.93 7.87
C HIS A 545 9.53 11.88 7.32
N LEU A 546 9.94 12.92 6.59
CA LEU A 546 8.99 13.87 5.97
C LEU A 546 8.24 13.28 4.79
N LEU A 547 8.81 12.27 4.13
CA LEU A 547 8.21 11.65 2.95
C LEU A 547 7.28 10.48 3.28
N ALA A 548 7.45 9.82 4.43
CA ALA A 548 6.64 8.68 4.83
C ALA A 548 5.12 8.93 4.79
N PRO A 549 4.58 10.10 5.20
CA PRO A 549 3.15 10.38 5.10
C PRO A 549 2.60 10.37 3.65
N PHE A 550 3.47 10.50 2.64
CA PHE A 550 3.08 10.48 1.23
C PHE A 550 3.18 9.09 0.58
N SER A 551 3.60 8.06 1.33
CA SER A 551 3.80 6.71 0.77
C SER A 551 2.52 6.08 0.21
N ALA A 552 1.34 6.48 0.71
CA ALA A 552 0.06 6.01 0.19
C ALA A 552 -0.29 6.61 -1.19
N LEU A 553 0.19 7.82 -1.49
CA LEU A 553 -0.08 8.48 -2.77
C LEU A 553 1.09 9.39 -3.16
N THR A 554 1.98 8.90 -4.02
CA THR A 554 3.03 9.73 -4.65
C THR A 554 3.05 9.50 -6.15
N LEU A 555 2.69 10.54 -6.91
CA LEU A 555 2.56 10.51 -8.37
C LEU A 555 3.67 11.33 -9.01
N CYS A 556 4.66 10.67 -9.59
CA CYS A 556 5.86 11.28 -10.15
C CYS A 556 5.67 11.67 -11.62
N GLN A 557 6.33 12.77 -12.00
CA GLN A 557 6.28 13.33 -13.36
C GLN A 557 7.21 12.61 -14.36
N SER A 558 8.23 11.91 -13.88
CA SER A 558 9.20 11.18 -14.70
C SER A 558 9.67 9.88 -14.03
N PRO A 559 10.20 8.90 -14.80
CA PRO A 559 10.85 7.72 -14.24
C PRO A 559 12.04 8.06 -13.33
N GLU A 560 12.80 9.10 -13.65
CA GLU A 560 13.92 9.54 -12.81
C GLU A 560 13.46 10.11 -11.47
N ASP A 561 12.34 10.83 -11.45
CA ASP A 561 11.76 11.34 -10.21
C ASP A 561 11.22 10.19 -9.34
N LEU A 562 10.55 9.20 -9.95
CA LEU A 562 10.12 7.97 -9.29
C LEU A 562 11.30 7.30 -8.56
N HIS A 563 12.39 7.06 -9.29
CA HIS A 563 13.58 6.44 -8.71
C HIS A 563 14.16 7.24 -7.53
N ARG A 564 14.18 8.58 -7.63
CA ARG A 564 14.65 9.46 -6.56
C ARG A 564 13.76 9.39 -5.31
N PHE A 565 12.44 9.37 -5.47
CA PHE A 565 11.53 9.26 -4.32
C PHE A 565 11.60 7.89 -3.65
N GLN A 566 11.72 6.81 -4.43
CA GLN A 566 11.92 5.45 -3.89
C GLN A 566 13.22 5.36 -3.06
N LEU A 567 14.33 5.91 -3.56
CA LEU A 567 15.60 5.96 -2.82
C LEU A 567 15.52 6.79 -1.52
N LEU A 568 14.56 7.70 -1.43
CA LEU A 568 14.27 8.48 -0.22
C LEU A 568 13.20 7.84 0.67
N GLY A 569 12.77 6.61 0.39
CA GLY A 569 11.92 5.80 1.27
C GLY A 569 10.42 5.87 0.98
N VAL A 570 9.99 6.42 -0.16
CA VAL A 570 8.58 6.42 -0.57
C VAL A 570 8.27 5.11 -1.30
N THR A 571 7.61 4.17 -0.62
CA THR A 571 7.36 2.81 -1.13
C THR A 571 6.26 2.75 -2.19
N GLY A 572 5.19 3.55 -2.06
CA GLY A 572 4.07 3.60 -3.00
C GLY A 572 4.19 4.67 -4.10
N ALA A 573 5.40 5.15 -4.40
CA ALA A 573 5.59 6.10 -5.50
C ALA A 573 5.34 5.43 -6.86
N LYS A 574 4.64 6.13 -7.76
CA LYS A 574 4.32 5.67 -9.11
C LYS A 574 4.62 6.74 -10.16
N TYR A 575 5.00 6.33 -11.36
CA TYR A 575 5.11 7.22 -12.51
C TYR A 575 3.80 7.23 -13.30
N VAL A 576 3.17 8.40 -13.40
CA VAL A 576 1.89 8.59 -14.10
C VAL A 576 1.89 9.77 -15.07
N GLY A 577 3.02 10.49 -15.17
CA GLY A 577 3.16 11.66 -16.02
C GLY A 577 2.68 12.97 -15.38
N ASP A 578 2.39 13.96 -16.23
CA ASP A 578 2.09 15.33 -15.81
C ASP A 578 0.61 15.54 -15.46
N ILE A 579 0.31 16.14 -14.31
CA ILE A 579 -1.09 16.39 -13.90
C ILE A 579 -1.87 17.30 -14.87
N LYS A 580 -1.20 18.04 -15.76
CA LYS A 580 -1.85 18.83 -16.83
C LYS A 580 -2.73 17.99 -17.77
N PHE A 581 -2.50 16.68 -17.84
CA PHE A 581 -3.40 15.78 -18.56
C PHE A 581 -4.82 15.76 -17.98
N LEU A 582 -5.05 16.16 -16.72
CA LEU A 582 -6.38 16.30 -16.12
C LEU A 582 -7.16 17.54 -16.56
N SER A 583 -6.57 18.43 -17.38
CA SER A 583 -7.31 19.63 -17.81
C SER A 583 -8.59 19.21 -18.55
N PRO A 584 -9.73 19.84 -18.32
CA PRO A 584 -10.92 19.56 -19.13
C PRO A 584 -10.71 20.06 -20.56
N LYS A 585 -11.45 19.49 -21.50
CA LYS A 585 -11.67 20.10 -22.82
C LYS A 585 -12.58 21.34 -22.62
N PRO A 586 -12.17 22.55 -23.06
CA PRO A 586 -13.03 23.73 -22.98
C PRO A 586 -14.37 23.51 -23.70
N PRO A 587 -15.49 24.07 -23.22
CA PRO A 587 -16.76 23.98 -23.93
C PRO A 587 -16.70 24.78 -25.24
N VAL A 588 -17.44 24.30 -26.25
CA VAL A 588 -17.62 24.97 -27.54
C VAL A 588 -19.11 25.21 -27.75
N ASP A 589 -19.45 26.37 -28.29
CA ASP A 589 -20.81 26.63 -28.76
C ASP A 589 -21.11 25.78 -30.00
N PRO A 590 -22.06 24.82 -29.94
CA PRO A 590 -22.37 23.95 -31.06
C PRO A 590 -22.89 24.71 -32.28
N ILE A 591 -23.56 25.85 -32.08
CA ILE A 591 -24.10 26.67 -33.18
C ILE A 591 -22.95 27.32 -33.94
N ALA A 592 -22.00 27.94 -33.23
CA ALA A 592 -20.82 28.55 -33.83
C ALA A 592 -19.96 27.52 -34.58
N LEU A 593 -19.82 26.31 -34.03
CA LEU A 593 -19.10 25.22 -34.68
C LEU A 593 -19.74 24.78 -35.98
N GLU A 594 -21.07 24.64 -36.01
CA GLU A 594 -21.78 24.25 -37.22
C GLU A 594 -21.72 25.35 -38.29
N GLN A 595 -21.83 26.62 -37.88
CA GLN A 595 -21.65 27.76 -38.79
C GLN A 595 -20.26 27.78 -39.41
N LEU A 596 -19.21 27.56 -38.61
CA LEU A 596 -17.84 27.48 -39.09
C LEU A 596 -17.65 26.30 -40.07
N ARG A 597 -18.18 25.12 -39.76
CA ARG A 597 -18.13 23.94 -40.64
C ARG A 597 -18.86 24.18 -41.97
N CYS A 598 -20.05 24.77 -41.92
CA CYS A 598 -20.81 25.16 -43.10
C CYS A 598 -20.03 26.17 -43.98
N ALA A 599 -19.38 27.15 -43.36
CA ALA A 599 -18.59 28.15 -44.06
C ALA A 599 -17.33 27.55 -44.71
N MET A 600 -16.67 26.60 -44.03
CA MET A 600 -15.55 25.83 -44.58
C MET A 600 -15.99 24.93 -45.73
N GLY A 601 -17.23 24.42 -45.72
CA GLY A 601 -17.79 23.66 -46.85
C GLY A 601 -17.06 22.35 -47.15
N GLY A 602 -16.43 21.73 -46.15
CA GLY A 602 -15.72 20.45 -46.28
C GLY A 602 -14.32 20.51 -46.89
N ARG A 603 -13.83 21.70 -47.29
CA ARG A 603 -12.47 21.89 -47.79
C ARG A 603 -11.42 21.48 -46.75
N PRO A 604 -10.22 21.01 -47.16
CA PRO A 604 -9.13 20.71 -46.23
C PRO A 604 -8.76 21.96 -45.42
N ALA A 605 -8.54 21.82 -44.10
CA ALA A 605 -8.18 22.95 -43.25
C ALA A 605 -7.20 22.57 -42.16
N TRP A 606 -6.36 23.51 -41.78
CA TRP A 606 -5.41 23.36 -40.68
C TRP A 606 -5.26 24.68 -39.92
N VAL A 607 -4.85 24.59 -38.65
CA VAL A 607 -4.75 25.73 -37.74
C VAL A 607 -3.28 25.96 -37.38
N ALA A 608 -2.82 27.19 -37.44
CA ALA A 608 -1.57 27.64 -36.82
C ALA A 608 -1.92 28.51 -35.60
N VAL A 609 -1.72 27.99 -34.39
CA VAL A 609 -2.22 28.61 -33.16
C VAL A 609 -1.09 29.13 -32.27
N SER A 610 -1.32 30.28 -31.63
CA SER A 610 -0.37 30.96 -30.75
C SER A 610 0.98 31.26 -31.43
N THR A 611 0.94 31.63 -32.72
CA THR A 611 2.14 31.96 -33.48
C THR A 611 2.82 33.24 -32.97
N HIS A 612 4.14 33.26 -33.11
CA HIS A 612 5.00 34.42 -32.82
C HIS A 612 5.67 34.95 -34.07
N GLU A 613 6.26 36.13 -33.93
CA GLU A 613 7.04 36.77 -34.99
C GLU A 613 8.09 35.82 -35.57
N GLY A 614 8.09 35.71 -36.90
CA GLY A 614 8.91 34.75 -37.66
C GLY A 614 8.19 33.46 -38.01
N GLU A 615 7.19 33.01 -37.23
CA GLU A 615 6.45 31.78 -37.50
C GLU A 615 5.27 31.99 -38.44
N GLU A 616 4.64 33.18 -38.44
CA GLU A 616 3.49 33.46 -39.30
C GLU A 616 3.84 33.33 -40.78
N ASN A 617 4.99 33.90 -41.19
CA ASN A 617 5.47 33.79 -42.57
C ASN A 617 5.82 32.34 -42.95
N ALA A 618 6.40 31.57 -42.01
CA ALA A 618 6.67 30.15 -42.24
C ALA A 618 5.38 29.35 -42.44
N CYS A 619 4.33 29.63 -41.66
CA CYS A 619 3.03 28.99 -41.81
C CYS A 619 2.39 29.31 -43.17
N VAL A 620 2.49 30.56 -43.64
CA VAL A 620 1.98 30.96 -44.94
C VAL A 620 2.77 30.35 -46.10
N GLN A 621 4.10 30.28 -46.00
CA GLN A 621 4.93 29.57 -46.98
C GLN A 621 4.60 28.08 -47.04
N ALA A 622 4.43 27.44 -45.89
CA ALA A 622 3.95 26.07 -45.81
C ALA A 622 2.57 25.92 -46.46
N HIS A 623 1.67 26.88 -46.24
CA HIS A 623 0.34 26.86 -46.85
C HIS A 623 0.39 27.01 -48.38
N ALA A 624 1.33 27.77 -48.94
CA ALA A 624 1.52 27.82 -50.40
C ALA A 624 1.86 26.44 -50.98
N HIS A 625 2.66 25.62 -50.28
CA HIS A 625 2.89 24.23 -50.67
C HIS A 625 1.64 23.38 -50.54
N VAL A 626 0.85 23.57 -49.48
CA VAL A 626 -0.43 22.87 -49.29
C VAL A 626 -1.39 23.17 -50.44
N LEU A 627 -1.51 24.44 -50.85
CA LEU A 627 -2.38 24.87 -51.96
C LEU A 627 -1.98 24.28 -53.32
N ALA A 628 -0.72 23.89 -53.50
CA ALA A 628 -0.28 23.20 -54.71
C ALA A 628 -0.85 21.76 -54.83
N VAL A 629 -1.24 21.15 -53.71
CA VAL A 629 -1.82 19.80 -53.65
C VAL A 629 -3.33 19.83 -53.39
N HIS A 630 -3.77 20.75 -52.52
CA HIS A 630 -5.15 20.97 -52.10
C HIS A 630 -5.55 22.42 -52.41
N PRO A 631 -5.99 22.73 -53.65
CA PRO A 631 -6.17 24.11 -54.11
C PRO A 631 -7.21 24.94 -53.34
N ASP A 632 -8.14 24.28 -52.66
CA ASP A 632 -9.17 24.90 -51.84
C ASP A 632 -8.84 24.85 -50.33
N ALA A 633 -7.62 24.47 -49.92
CA ALA A 633 -7.28 24.36 -48.51
C ALA A 633 -7.40 25.70 -47.74
N LEU A 634 -7.72 25.64 -46.44
CA LEU A 634 -7.79 26.80 -45.53
C LEU A 634 -6.69 26.75 -44.48
N LEU A 635 -5.93 27.84 -44.33
CA LEU A 635 -5.12 28.10 -43.15
C LEU A 635 -5.87 29.03 -42.18
N ILE A 636 -6.15 28.56 -40.97
CA ILE A 636 -6.62 29.39 -39.86
C ILE A 636 -5.40 29.81 -39.03
N LEU A 637 -5.07 31.10 -39.00
CA LEU A 637 -3.91 31.65 -38.31
C LEU A 637 -4.35 32.43 -37.07
N ILE A 638 -3.87 32.02 -35.89
CA ILE A 638 -4.23 32.60 -34.60
C ILE A 638 -2.95 33.11 -33.91
N PRO A 639 -2.57 34.38 -34.10
CA PRO A 639 -1.39 34.95 -33.46
C PRO A 639 -1.50 34.94 -31.93
N ARG A 640 -0.37 34.75 -31.22
CA ARG A 640 -0.35 34.78 -29.75
C ARG A 640 -0.81 36.13 -29.18
N HIS A 641 -0.59 37.20 -29.92
CA HIS A 641 -0.87 38.56 -29.52
C HIS A 641 -1.82 39.23 -30.53
N PRO A 642 -3.11 39.41 -30.20
CA PRO A 642 -4.11 39.98 -31.11
C PRO A 642 -3.75 41.32 -31.75
N HIS A 643 -3.05 42.18 -31.02
CA HIS A 643 -2.63 43.49 -31.54
C HIS A 643 -1.68 43.38 -32.76
N ARG A 644 -1.09 42.21 -33.01
CA ARG A 644 -0.22 41.95 -34.17
C ARG A 644 -0.98 41.55 -35.43
N CYS A 645 -2.28 41.23 -35.38
CA CYS A 645 -3.03 40.72 -36.53
C CYS A 645 -2.95 41.64 -37.76
N ALA A 646 -3.02 42.96 -37.57
CA ALA A 646 -2.88 43.93 -38.67
C ALA A 646 -1.48 43.89 -39.33
N ALA A 647 -0.42 43.76 -38.53
CA ALA A 647 0.95 43.65 -39.03
C ALA A 647 1.18 42.31 -39.75
N VAL A 648 0.63 41.22 -39.21
CA VAL A 648 0.66 39.88 -39.82
C VAL A 648 -0.03 39.90 -41.19
N LEU A 649 -1.24 40.44 -41.29
CA LEU A 649 -1.96 40.58 -42.56
C LEU A 649 -1.16 41.36 -43.61
N SER A 650 -0.51 42.46 -43.19
CA SER A 650 0.33 43.27 -44.08
C SER A 650 1.55 42.49 -44.59
N SER A 651 2.21 41.71 -43.72
CA SER A 651 3.35 40.85 -44.07
C SER A 651 2.96 39.74 -45.05
N ILE A 652 1.79 39.12 -44.83
CA ILE A 652 1.27 38.03 -45.68
C ILE A 652 0.96 38.53 -47.09
N ALA A 653 0.32 39.71 -47.21
CA ALA A 653 -0.02 40.30 -48.49
C ALA A 653 1.21 40.57 -49.38
N PHE A 654 2.38 40.80 -48.79
CA PHE A 654 3.64 41.03 -49.51
C PHE A 654 4.42 39.73 -49.84
N SER A 655 4.15 38.63 -49.12
CA SER A 655 4.98 37.42 -49.13
C SER A 655 4.46 36.27 -49.99
N LEU A 656 3.19 36.29 -50.41
CA LEU A 656 2.61 35.26 -51.28
C LEU A 656 2.86 35.61 -52.78
N PRO A 657 3.44 34.71 -53.58
CA PRO A 657 3.48 34.88 -55.04
C PRO A 657 2.06 34.97 -55.59
N LEU A 658 1.83 35.92 -56.50
CA LEU A 658 0.65 36.05 -57.37
C LEU A 658 0.48 34.79 -58.25
N ALA A 659 0.03 33.70 -57.67
CA ALA A 659 -0.34 32.48 -58.38
C ALA A 659 -1.81 32.17 -58.09
N GLY A 660 -2.71 32.85 -58.81
CA GLY A 660 -4.09 32.41 -59.08
C GLY A 660 -5.12 32.41 -57.94
N ALA A 661 -4.74 32.39 -56.67
CA ALA A 661 -5.68 32.45 -55.55
C ALA A 661 -5.99 33.91 -55.22
N VAL A 662 -7.22 34.34 -55.52
CA VAL A 662 -7.74 35.66 -55.17
C VAL A 662 -7.58 35.88 -53.66
N LEU A 663 -6.62 36.71 -53.30
CA LEU A 663 -6.38 37.22 -51.95
C LEU A 663 -7.58 38.07 -51.52
N THR A 664 -8.62 37.42 -50.98
CA THR A 664 -9.63 38.11 -50.19
C THR A 664 -9.04 38.43 -48.82
N VAL A 665 -8.09 39.37 -48.77
CA VAL A 665 -7.66 40.05 -47.54
C VAL A 665 -8.82 40.94 -47.14
N TRP A 666 -9.77 40.40 -46.36
CA TRP A 666 -10.84 41.23 -45.83
C TRP A 666 -10.31 42.17 -44.75
N GLN A 667 -10.72 43.44 -44.92
CA GLN A 667 -10.45 44.57 -44.05
C GLN A 667 -10.93 44.28 -42.63
N MET A 668 -10.02 44.30 -41.67
CA MET A 668 -10.41 44.50 -40.27
C MET A 668 -10.86 45.96 -40.08
N GLN A 669 -12.14 46.17 -39.85
CA GLN A 669 -12.62 47.32 -39.09
C GLN A 669 -12.21 47.10 -37.62
N PRO A 670 -11.45 47.99 -36.97
CA PRO A 670 -10.83 47.75 -35.65
C PRO A 670 -11.77 47.50 -34.46
N GLN A 671 -13.08 47.29 -34.66
CA GLN A 671 -14.09 47.29 -33.59
C GLN A 671 -15.21 46.23 -33.75
N GLN A 672 -15.12 45.26 -34.67
CA GLN A 672 -16.11 44.18 -34.78
C GLN A 672 -15.56 42.85 -34.24
N ARG A 673 -16.32 42.22 -33.34
CA ARG A 673 -16.05 40.91 -32.75
C ARG A 673 -16.17 39.83 -33.84
N THR A 674 -15.22 38.90 -33.91
CA THR A 674 -15.24 37.73 -34.83
C THR A 674 -16.33 36.70 -34.50
N ILE A 675 -17.09 36.91 -33.41
CA ILE A 675 -18.24 36.08 -33.01
C ILE A 675 -19.30 35.92 -34.13
N ASP A 676 -19.33 36.86 -35.09
CA ASP A 676 -20.28 36.89 -36.22
C ASP A 676 -19.60 36.74 -37.60
N ALA A 677 -18.30 36.43 -37.66
CA ALA A 677 -17.54 36.37 -38.92
C ALA A 677 -16.98 34.96 -39.18
N VAL A 678 -17.40 34.36 -40.29
CA VAL A 678 -16.91 33.07 -40.78
C VAL A 678 -16.01 33.26 -42.02
N PRO A 679 -15.04 32.36 -42.28
CA PRO A 679 -14.24 32.43 -43.50
C PRO A 679 -15.13 32.34 -44.75
N SER A 680 -14.86 33.18 -45.75
CA SER A 680 -15.56 33.07 -47.04
C SER A 680 -15.03 31.86 -47.83
N ARG A 681 -15.82 31.34 -48.77
CA ARG A 681 -15.37 30.27 -49.69
C ARG A 681 -14.13 30.63 -50.51
N ALA A 682 -13.85 31.93 -50.69
CA ALA A 682 -12.69 32.42 -51.43
C ALA A 682 -11.45 32.69 -50.53
N SER A 683 -11.57 32.59 -49.20
CA SER A 683 -10.49 32.91 -48.28
C SER A 683 -9.49 31.74 -48.18
N ALA A 684 -8.25 31.88 -48.64
CA ALA A 684 -7.20 30.87 -48.43
C ALA A 684 -6.60 30.93 -47.00
N VAL A 685 -6.47 32.14 -46.44
CA VAL A 685 -5.98 32.37 -45.07
C VAL A 685 -7.04 33.13 -44.27
N PHE A 686 -7.33 32.68 -43.05
CA PHE A 686 -8.25 33.31 -42.11
C PHE A 686 -7.53 33.65 -40.81
N VAL A 687 -7.41 34.94 -40.46
CA VAL A 687 -6.71 35.40 -39.26
C VAL A 687 -7.70 35.63 -38.13
N VAL A 688 -7.45 35.04 -36.97
CA VAL A 688 -8.30 35.14 -35.77
C VAL A 688 -7.62 36.06 -34.75
N ASP A 689 -8.33 37.10 -34.32
CA ASP A 689 -7.86 38.11 -33.38
C ASP A 689 -8.52 38.03 -31.99
N VAL A 690 -9.46 37.10 -31.78
CA VAL A 690 -10.14 36.92 -30.50
C VAL A 690 -9.43 35.91 -29.61
N MET A 691 -9.23 36.28 -28.35
CA MET A 691 -8.69 35.39 -27.32
C MET A 691 -9.79 34.49 -26.75
N GLY A 692 -9.45 33.22 -26.53
CA GLY A 692 -10.32 32.27 -25.83
C GLY A 692 -11.21 31.40 -26.72
N GLU A 693 -11.15 31.55 -28.04
CA GLU A 693 -11.97 30.78 -29.00
C GLU A 693 -11.20 29.67 -29.73
N THR A 694 -9.97 29.37 -29.32
CA THR A 694 -9.09 28.37 -29.98
C THR A 694 -9.75 26.99 -30.10
N GLN A 695 -10.54 26.60 -29.11
CA GLN A 695 -11.23 25.32 -29.08
C GLN A 695 -12.20 25.14 -30.26
N LEU A 696 -12.89 26.21 -30.68
CA LEU A 696 -13.79 26.18 -31.85
C LEU A 696 -13.06 25.70 -33.11
N TYR A 697 -11.84 26.21 -33.31
CA TYR A 697 -11.01 25.89 -34.48
C TYR A 697 -10.39 24.50 -34.39
N PHE A 698 -10.08 24.00 -33.19
CA PHE A 698 -9.62 22.62 -32.99
C PHE A 698 -10.73 21.59 -33.30
N GLU A 699 -12.00 21.91 -33.04
CA GLU A 699 -13.12 21.04 -33.44
C GLU A 699 -13.41 21.05 -34.95
N ALA A 700 -12.94 22.08 -35.66
CA ALA A 700 -13.23 22.29 -37.06
C ALA A 700 -12.12 21.78 -38.00
N ALA A 701 -10.86 21.71 -37.53
CA ALA A 701 -9.70 21.34 -38.34
C ALA A 701 -8.91 20.17 -37.75
N PRO A 702 -8.52 19.16 -38.55
CA PRO A 702 -7.83 17.96 -38.06
C PRO A 702 -6.34 18.15 -37.76
N VAL A 703 -5.70 19.20 -38.27
CA VAL A 703 -4.24 19.42 -38.14
C VAL A 703 -3.98 20.77 -37.49
N VAL A 704 -3.15 20.78 -36.45
CA VAL A 704 -2.84 21.98 -35.68
C VAL A 704 -1.32 22.13 -35.53
N PHE A 705 -0.77 23.21 -36.06
CA PHE A 705 0.57 23.67 -35.72
C PHE A 705 0.51 24.56 -34.46
N VAL A 706 1.27 24.20 -33.42
CA VAL A 706 1.37 24.97 -32.18
C VAL A 706 2.62 25.85 -32.24
N GLY A 707 2.42 27.16 -32.24
CA GLY A 707 3.48 28.17 -32.32
C GLY A 707 4.30 28.34 -31.04
N GLY A 708 5.18 29.33 -31.06
CA GLY A 708 6.26 29.53 -30.10
C GLY A 708 7.29 28.41 -30.11
N SER A 709 7.30 27.60 -31.16
CA SER A 709 7.99 26.30 -31.23
C SER A 709 8.99 26.23 -32.38
N LEU A 710 8.81 26.99 -33.47
CA LEU A 710 9.83 27.21 -34.50
C LEU A 710 10.82 28.33 -34.11
N VAL A 711 10.46 29.14 -33.12
CA VAL A 711 11.30 30.17 -32.51
C VAL A 711 11.49 29.86 -31.02
N ASP A 712 12.57 30.36 -30.40
CA ASP A 712 12.93 30.05 -29.00
C ASP A 712 12.06 30.77 -27.94
N VAL A 713 10.74 30.65 -28.07
CA VAL A 713 9.78 31.08 -27.06
C VAL A 713 9.54 29.95 -26.06
N GLY A 714 9.49 28.71 -26.54
CA GLY A 714 9.45 27.50 -25.71
C GLY A 714 8.21 26.64 -25.84
N GLY A 715 7.38 26.89 -26.85
CA GLY A 715 6.17 26.13 -27.16
C GLY A 715 4.96 26.55 -26.33
N HIS A 716 3.78 26.44 -26.92
CA HIS A 716 2.48 26.63 -26.25
C HIS A 716 1.75 25.30 -26.04
N ASN A 717 0.51 25.38 -25.56
CA ASN A 717 -0.29 24.23 -25.13
C ASN A 717 -0.61 23.25 -26.27
N VAL A 718 -0.09 22.03 -26.18
CA VAL A 718 -0.38 20.93 -27.12
C VAL A 718 -1.57 20.06 -26.71
N LEU A 719 -2.05 20.17 -25.46
CA LEU A 719 -3.08 19.27 -24.94
C LEU A 719 -4.48 19.56 -25.50
N GLU A 720 -4.86 20.83 -25.62
CA GLU A 720 -6.17 21.23 -26.18
C GLU A 720 -6.42 20.66 -27.59
N PRO A 721 -5.51 20.81 -28.57
CA PRO A 721 -5.71 20.20 -29.88
C PRO A 721 -5.71 18.66 -29.84
N LEU A 722 -4.84 18.02 -29.05
CA LEU A 722 -4.83 16.55 -28.90
C LEU A 722 -6.15 16.01 -28.33
N ARG A 723 -6.77 16.71 -27.38
CA ARG A 723 -8.10 16.35 -26.84
C ARG A 723 -9.22 16.49 -27.86
N SER A 724 -9.02 17.32 -28.86
CA SER A 724 -9.95 17.52 -29.96
C SER A 724 -9.75 16.49 -31.08
N GLY A 725 -8.84 15.52 -30.88
CA GLY A 725 -8.48 14.53 -31.89
C GLY A 725 -7.62 15.10 -33.02
N CYS A 726 -6.99 16.26 -32.83
CA CYS A 726 -6.13 16.85 -33.84
C CYS A 726 -4.75 16.18 -33.86
N THR A 727 -4.16 16.09 -35.04
CA THR A 727 -2.71 15.88 -35.18
C THR A 727 -1.98 17.19 -34.87
N VAL A 728 -1.04 17.15 -33.93
CA VAL A 728 -0.27 18.31 -33.50
C VAL A 728 1.09 18.34 -34.17
N LEU A 729 1.38 19.45 -34.84
CA LEU A 729 2.70 19.78 -35.37
C LEU A 729 3.36 20.83 -34.47
N HIS A 730 4.65 20.69 -34.18
CA HIS A 730 5.40 21.69 -33.42
C HIS A 730 6.83 21.80 -33.90
N GLY A 731 7.47 22.96 -33.71
CA GLY A 731 8.91 23.11 -33.92
C GLY A 731 9.77 22.55 -32.77
N PRO A 732 11.11 22.62 -32.88
CA PRO A 732 12.02 22.00 -31.92
C PRO A 732 12.05 22.70 -30.55
N HIS A 733 11.56 23.94 -30.43
CA HIS A 733 11.65 24.74 -29.22
C HIS A 733 10.47 24.52 -28.27
N MET A 734 10.43 23.38 -27.57
CA MET A 734 9.29 22.97 -26.72
C MET A 734 9.57 22.93 -25.21
N ARG A 735 10.49 23.75 -24.70
CA ARG A 735 10.94 23.70 -23.28
C ARG A 735 9.79 23.77 -22.26
N ASN A 736 8.73 24.54 -22.52
CA ASN A 736 7.59 24.73 -21.61
C ASN A 736 6.66 23.49 -21.56
N CYS A 737 6.73 22.63 -22.58
CA CYS A 737 5.92 21.42 -22.72
C CYS A 737 6.76 20.14 -22.71
N SER A 738 8.04 20.21 -22.36
CA SER A 738 8.98 19.09 -22.36
C SER A 738 8.47 17.86 -21.57
N SER A 739 7.90 18.06 -20.37
CA SER A 739 7.31 16.97 -19.57
C SER A 739 6.10 16.32 -20.23
N VAL A 740 5.25 17.14 -20.86
CA VAL A 740 4.07 16.69 -21.59
C VAL A 740 4.48 15.88 -22.82
N LEU A 741 5.44 16.37 -23.60
CA LEU A 741 5.97 15.66 -24.77
C LEU A 741 6.66 14.34 -24.39
N ALA A 742 7.45 14.32 -23.32
CA ALA A 742 8.09 13.10 -22.84
C ALA A 742 7.06 12.03 -22.44
N THR A 743 5.96 12.44 -21.81
CA THR A 743 4.85 11.52 -21.47
C THR A 743 4.12 11.02 -22.72
N LEU A 744 3.88 11.91 -23.69
CA LEU A 744 3.23 11.56 -24.96
C LEU A 744 4.11 10.69 -25.87
N ALA A 745 5.44 10.77 -25.76
CA ALA A 745 6.35 9.94 -26.56
C ALA A 745 6.21 8.44 -26.26
N ALA A 746 5.69 8.08 -25.08
CA ALA A 746 5.37 6.71 -24.70
C ALA A 746 3.97 6.25 -25.17
N THR A 747 3.22 7.09 -25.89
CA THR A 747 1.88 6.79 -26.39
C THR A 747 1.80 6.89 -27.91
N ALA A 748 0.68 6.44 -28.49
CA ALA A 748 0.38 6.60 -29.92
C ALA A 748 -0.21 7.98 -30.25
N ALA A 749 0.04 9.02 -29.44
CA ALA A 749 -0.53 10.34 -29.66
C ALA A 749 -0.02 10.95 -30.99
N PRO A 750 -0.90 11.57 -31.80
CA PRO A 750 -0.55 12.08 -33.12
C PRO A 750 0.19 13.42 -33.00
N ILE A 751 1.46 13.38 -32.62
CA ILE A 751 2.32 14.56 -32.46
C ILE A 751 3.60 14.43 -33.29
N CYS A 752 3.99 15.48 -34.00
CA CYS A 752 5.15 15.48 -34.88
C CYS A 752 5.97 16.76 -34.76
N GLU A 753 7.29 16.60 -34.65
CA GLU A 753 8.25 17.69 -34.75
C GLU A 753 8.48 18.07 -36.22
N VAL A 754 8.48 19.37 -36.52
CA VAL A 754 8.69 19.93 -37.86
C VAL A 754 9.67 21.10 -37.82
N SER A 755 10.23 21.42 -38.99
CA SER A 755 10.96 22.66 -39.23
C SER A 755 10.13 23.57 -40.14
N ALA A 756 10.54 24.83 -40.31
CA ALA A 756 9.86 25.75 -41.22
C ALA A 756 9.76 25.21 -42.66
N SER A 757 10.79 24.48 -43.13
CA SER A 757 10.80 23.91 -44.48
C SER A 757 9.99 22.62 -44.61
N THR A 758 9.89 21.82 -43.54
CA THR A 758 9.16 20.54 -43.57
C THR A 758 7.69 20.67 -43.17
N LEU A 759 7.28 21.80 -42.59
CA LEU A 759 5.91 22.04 -42.13
C LEU A 759 4.87 21.81 -43.23
N GLY A 760 5.08 22.34 -44.44
CA GLY A 760 4.12 22.19 -45.55
C GLY A 760 3.91 20.73 -45.95
N GLY A 761 5.00 19.96 -46.07
CA GLY A 761 4.94 18.52 -46.38
C GLY A 761 4.24 17.71 -45.28
N ALA A 762 4.51 18.04 -44.01
CA ALA A 762 3.83 17.41 -42.88
C ALA A 762 2.32 17.69 -42.88
N VAL A 763 1.91 18.93 -43.14
CA VAL A 763 0.48 19.29 -43.25
C VAL A 763 -0.19 18.53 -44.40
N ILE A 764 0.45 18.47 -45.59
CA ILE A 764 -0.07 17.71 -46.74
C ILE A 764 -0.28 16.24 -46.37
N ALA A 765 0.74 15.61 -45.77
CA ALA A 765 0.67 14.20 -45.38
C ALA A 765 -0.51 13.92 -44.44
N GLN A 766 -0.74 14.78 -43.45
CA GLN A 766 -1.82 14.62 -42.48
C GLN A 766 -3.20 14.93 -43.06
N LEU A 767 -3.32 15.91 -43.96
CA LEU A 767 -4.59 16.21 -44.65
C LEU A 767 -4.99 15.12 -45.65
N SER A 768 -4.02 14.40 -46.21
CA SER A 768 -4.25 13.33 -47.19
C SER A 768 -4.45 11.94 -46.57
N ALA A 769 -4.21 11.77 -45.27
CA ALA A 769 -4.37 10.47 -44.60
C ALA A 769 -5.86 10.10 -44.46
N PRO A 770 -6.25 8.81 -44.67
CA PRO A 770 -7.60 8.35 -44.45
C PRO A 770 -7.96 8.54 -42.97
N ARG A 771 -8.98 9.36 -42.71
CA ARG A 771 -9.41 9.67 -41.35
C ARG A 771 -10.20 8.48 -40.80
N GLU A 772 -9.69 7.82 -39.77
CA GLU A 772 -10.58 7.01 -38.92
C GLU A 772 -11.61 7.96 -38.29
N ALA A 773 -12.90 7.61 -38.41
CA ALA A 773 -14.02 8.49 -38.11
C ALA A 773 -14.19 8.83 -36.61
N SER A 774 -13.22 8.52 -35.74
CA SER A 774 -13.31 8.84 -34.32
C SER A 774 -12.46 10.06 -33.97
N ALA A 775 -13.12 11.19 -33.73
CA ALA A 775 -12.57 12.35 -33.02
C ALA A 775 -12.34 11.99 -31.54
N THR A 776 -11.46 11.03 -31.27
CA THR A 776 -11.17 10.53 -29.93
C THR A 776 -10.09 11.38 -29.27
N ASP A 777 -10.30 11.73 -28.01
CA ASP A 777 -9.30 12.40 -27.17
C ASP A 777 -8.05 11.52 -27.05
N ALA A 778 -6.96 11.92 -27.71
CA ALA A 778 -5.69 11.20 -27.71
C ALA A 778 -4.99 11.16 -26.33
N THR A 779 -5.49 11.96 -25.38
CA THR A 779 -4.99 12.01 -24.00
C THR A 779 -5.83 11.19 -23.02
N ALA A 780 -6.95 10.62 -23.45
CA ALA A 780 -7.87 9.85 -22.60
C ALA A 780 -7.18 8.69 -21.84
N PRO A 781 -6.26 7.90 -22.44
CA PRO A 781 -5.55 6.85 -21.70
C PRO A 781 -4.70 7.40 -20.54
N LEU A 782 -4.05 8.54 -20.73
CA LEU A 782 -3.23 9.20 -19.70
C LEU A 782 -4.11 9.77 -18.58
N GLN A 783 -5.28 10.32 -18.93
CA GLN A 783 -6.28 10.75 -17.96
C GLN A 783 -6.78 9.58 -17.11
N ALA A 784 -7.09 8.44 -17.74
CA ALA A 784 -7.54 7.24 -17.05
C ALA A 784 -6.47 6.67 -16.10
N ALA A 785 -5.20 6.68 -16.51
CA ALA A 785 -4.09 6.26 -15.65
C ALA A 785 -3.98 7.14 -14.39
N LEU A 786 -4.06 8.47 -14.55
CA LEU A 786 -4.07 9.40 -13.41
C LEU A 786 -5.26 9.16 -12.47
N TRP A 787 -6.44 8.89 -13.03
CA TRP A 787 -7.64 8.61 -12.22
C TRP A 787 -7.64 7.26 -11.52
N THR A 788 -6.99 6.26 -12.11
CA THR A 788 -6.82 4.94 -11.48
C THR A 788 -6.06 5.07 -10.16
N GLU A 789 -5.15 6.03 -10.07
CA GLU A 789 -4.38 6.29 -8.85
C GLU A 789 -5.03 7.30 -7.90
N LEU A 790 -5.62 8.38 -8.42
CA LEU A 790 -6.28 9.41 -7.61
C LEU A 790 -7.65 8.98 -7.08
N GLY A 791 -8.39 8.15 -7.83
CA GLY A 791 -9.75 7.72 -7.51
C GLY A 791 -9.86 7.03 -6.15
N PRO A 792 -9.08 5.95 -5.88
CA PRO A 792 -9.10 5.26 -4.60
C PRO A 792 -8.81 6.17 -3.41
N PHE A 793 -7.87 7.12 -3.56
CA PHE A 793 -7.55 8.10 -2.52
C PHE A 793 -8.76 8.95 -2.13
N PHE A 794 -9.48 9.50 -3.12
CA PHE A 794 -10.68 10.31 -2.85
C PHE A 794 -11.89 9.49 -2.39
N GLN A 795 -12.01 8.24 -2.82
CA GLN A 795 -13.04 7.31 -2.33
C GLN A 795 -12.84 6.95 -0.85
N ALA A 796 -11.59 6.68 -0.45
CA ALA A 796 -11.25 6.39 0.95
C ALA A 796 -11.61 7.58 1.86
N ILE A 797 -11.34 8.81 1.42
CA ILE A 797 -11.71 10.03 2.15
C ILE A 797 -13.23 10.14 2.33
N ASP A 798 -14.03 9.83 1.31
CA ASP A 798 -15.51 9.86 1.41
C ASP A 798 -16.06 8.72 2.30
N ALA A 799 -15.43 7.55 2.29
CA ALA A 799 -15.78 6.45 3.18
C ALA A 799 -15.53 6.81 4.66
N SER A 800 -14.36 7.37 4.97
CA SER A 800 -14.02 7.84 6.32
C SER A 800 -14.93 8.99 6.79
N ALA A 801 -15.42 9.83 5.87
CA ALA A 801 -16.37 10.90 6.19
C ALA A 801 -17.82 10.40 6.41
N LYS A 802 -18.15 9.17 5.98
CA LYS A 802 -19.47 8.54 6.16
C LYS A 802 -19.59 7.73 7.45
N ALA A 803 -18.49 7.42 8.13
CA ALA A 803 -18.52 6.79 9.44
C ALA A 803 -19.11 7.77 10.47
N PRO A 804 -20.08 7.36 11.31
CA PRO A 804 -20.62 8.22 12.35
C PRO A 804 -19.48 8.63 13.29
N GLN A 805 -19.22 9.94 13.38
CA GLN A 805 -18.36 10.53 14.39
C GLN A 805 -19.11 10.59 15.73
N ASP A 806 -19.44 9.43 16.28
CA ASP A 806 -19.86 9.33 17.67
C ASP A 806 -18.59 9.17 18.53
N PHE A 807 -18.16 10.28 19.12
CA PHE A 807 -17.18 10.35 20.21
C PHE A 807 -17.89 10.40 21.55
#